data_AF-A0A523IVX6-F1
#
_entry.id   AF-A0A523IVX6-F1
#
_cell.length_a   1.000
_cell.length_b   1.000
_cell.length_c   1.000
_cell.angle_alpha   90.00
_cell.angle_beta   90.00
_cell.angle_gamma   90.00
#
_symmetry.space_group_name_H-M   'P 1'
#
loop_
_entity.id
_entity.type
_entity.pdbx_description
1 polymer ?
#
loop_
_entity_poly.entity_id
_entity_poly.type
_entity_poly.pdbx_seq_one_letter_code
_entity_poly.pdbx_strand_id
1 'polypeptide(L)'
;MSTIFSQTYAGDDDPNNNRKQLKVNKINPDPPRLDGFLDDEVWQQAEFTSEFFQKDPNEGEPAMHKTEVGFLFDESSLYIAARMYFEDPDKIHAYVTRRDKAGNAARIIISLDTYLDRRTAYTFGLTAGGSRFDYYHPSDSEHRRESSFDPVWEGKAQITDYGWSAEMQIPFSQLRFKNQDEQVWGVNINRWIPNTNEDLYWVLIPKDDTGWASKFGELVGISGIEPSRRIELLPYSASNAKYTSGTDPLDPFNDGSKYDSRVGLDLKMGLGSNLTLDATVNPDFGQVEADPAVVNLSAFETFFRERRTFFIEGRQLFDNNGPTFFYSRRIGARPHGSAEGDFLDNPDNTTIIGAAKITGRLNSGLSIGVLSAVTSTEHADTFTAATDSTQEIRGRTRVEPLNGFGVVRLQQEFGASQSTVGVMLTGVKRDISTGSALAEILNKQAYTGNMDWDLRFQGGKYVLSGYTGFSHISGDPLAIVRAQRSSARYYQRPDATHVRLDSTRTSLSGYAGSIRFNKNSGEHWLWGTGVSAESPAFELNDAGILFGADGIGNWAYLAYRETKPGKLFRDYELQVSTFAEWNYEWIRSFRIYDFNFNFTFKNFWRLGMHYHNAPDNLSWTKTRGGPVMGTPSHQHLQVRLSNNHASNFNWRARTSYIWDGLDGFDFSSSARFSVKPTDALELSLEPEYERERTSQQYFTRFEDTGRPETFGNRYVFSAIDRSTISTQIRLNYAITPDLSLELYAEPFAASGRRFDFGELRKPRSLDLRFYGTDGTTITKNAEGFTVTDGADTFELENRDFNIRSFRSNFVLRWEWRRGSTLFLVWQQDRSSFEEQGDFVTPGSLFDSLSARGDNFLALKVSYWLPVN
;
A
#
# COMPACT_ATOMS: atom_id res chain seq x y z
N MET A 1 2.78 -51.44 21.27
CA MET A 1 1.94 -51.68 20.08
C MET A 1 1.40 -50.34 19.64
N SER A 2 2.05 -49.74 18.64
CA SER A 2 1.75 -48.40 18.12
C SER A 2 0.78 -48.55 16.95
N THR A 3 -0.46 -48.09 17.13
CA THR A 3 -1.41 -47.98 16.03
C THR A 3 -1.02 -46.76 15.20
N ILE A 4 -0.47 -47.00 14.02
CA ILE A 4 -0.16 -45.97 13.03
C ILE A 4 -1.51 -45.48 12.47
N PHE A 5 -1.94 -44.29 12.87
CA PHE A 5 -3.01 -43.58 12.18
C PHE A 5 -2.47 -43.09 10.84
N SER A 6 -3.18 -43.40 9.76
CA SER A 6 -2.94 -42.86 8.42
C SER A 6 -3.15 -41.34 8.45
N GLN A 7 -2.06 -40.58 8.58
CA GLN A 7 -2.05 -39.13 8.39
C GLN A 7 -2.27 -38.83 6.91
N THR A 8 -3.41 -38.24 6.56
CA THR A 8 -3.64 -37.71 5.21
C THR A 8 -2.88 -36.39 5.07
N TYR A 9 -1.63 -36.47 4.65
CA TYR A 9 -0.88 -35.32 4.15
C TYR A 9 -1.52 -34.84 2.84
N ALA A 10 -1.66 -33.53 2.65
CA ALA A 10 -2.11 -32.93 1.39
C ALA A 10 -1.02 -32.94 0.29
N GLY A 11 -0.28 -34.05 0.21
CA GLY A 11 1.01 -34.16 -0.47
C GLY A 11 1.04 -34.91 -1.80
N ASP A 12 0.01 -35.65 -2.19
CA ASP A 12 0.01 -36.37 -3.47
C ASP A 12 -1.12 -35.91 -4.38
N ASP A 13 -0.76 -35.51 -5.61
CA ASP A 13 -1.63 -35.39 -6.78
C ASP A 13 -2.15 -36.80 -7.22
N ASP A 14 -2.64 -37.61 -6.27
CA ASP A 14 -3.34 -38.85 -6.57
C ASP A 14 -4.84 -38.56 -6.69
N PRO A 15 -5.43 -38.65 -7.90
CA PRO A 15 -6.88 -38.50 -8.09
C PRO A 15 -7.72 -39.54 -7.33
N ASN A 16 -7.12 -40.55 -6.69
CA ASN A 16 -7.81 -41.56 -5.88
C ASN A 16 -7.75 -41.34 -4.36
N ASN A 17 -7.07 -40.30 -3.85
CA ASN A 17 -7.08 -40.01 -2.42
C ASN A 17 -8.32 -39.16 -2.07
N ASN A 18 -9.34 -39.79 -1.48
CA ASN A 18 -10.58 -39.11 -1.09
C ASN A 18 -10.27 -37.92 -0.18
N ARG A 19 -10.54 -36.69 -0.67
CA ARG A 19 -10.41 -35.46 0.13
C ARG A 19 -11.34 -35.54 1.34
N LYS A 20 -10.93 -34.93 2.45
CA LYS A 20 -11.76 -34.83 3.66
C LYS A 20 -13.05 -34.09 3.34
N GLN A 21 -14.20 -34.64 3.73
CA GLN A 21 -15.52 -34.07 3.44
C GLN A 21 -16.23 -33.62 4.71
N LEU A 22 -16.99 -32.53 4.59
CA LEU A 22 -17.98 -32.06 5.57
C LEU A 22 -19.34 -32.05 4.89
N LYS A 23 -20.34 -32.56 5.60
CA LYS A 23 -21.72 -32.52 5.13
C LYS A 23 -22.43 -31.33 5.75
N VAL A 24 -23.19 -30.61 4.93
CA VAL A 24 -24.11 -29.57 5.37
C VAL A 24 -25.54 -30.03 5.15
N ASN A 25 -26.37 -29.80 6.16
CA ASN A 25 -27.78 -30.18 6.12
C ASN A 25 -28.67 -28.96 5.90
N LYS A 26 -29.73 -29.14 5.09
CA LYS A 26 -30.73 -28.10 4.85
C LYS A 26 -31.65 -27.99 6.06
N ILE A 27 -31.87 -26.77 6.54
CA ILE A 27 -32.83 -26.49 7.62
C ILE A 27 -34.22 -26.18 7.06
N ASN A 28 -35.26 -26.51 7.81
CA ASN A 28 -36.65 -26.21 7.50
C ASN A 28 -37.48 -26.18 8.79
N PRO A 29 -38.23 -25.12 9.15
CA PRO A 29 -38.34 -23.79 8.53
C PRO A 29 -37.62 -22.67 9.30
N ASP A 30 -37.17 -22.93 10.54
CA ASP A 30 -36.75 -21.88 11.48
C ASP A 30 -35.21 -21.73 11.49
N PRO A 31 -34.67 -20.58 11.07
CA PRO A 31 -33.24 -20.31 11.16
C PRO A 31 -32.79 -20.10 12.62
N PRO A 32 -31.51 -20.37 12.95
CA PRO A 32 -30.98 -20.11 14.29
C PRO A 32 -31.05 -18.62 14.65
N ARG A 33 -31.29 -18.32 15.93
CA ARG A 33 -31.21 -16.96 16.45
C ARG A 33 -29.73 -16.64 16.70
N LEU A 34 -29.16 -15.80 15.85
CA LEU A 34 -27.78 -15.33 16.03
C LEU A 34 -27.62 -14.45 17.27
N ASP A 35 -27.25 -15.07 18.38
CA ASP A 35 -26.86 -14.42 19.64
C ASP A 35 -25.51 -14.91 20.18
N GLY A 36 -24.93 -15.92 19.51
CA GLY A 36 -23.65 -16.54 19.81
C GLY A 36 -23.76 -17.71 20.79
N PHE A 37 -24.96 -18.03 21.29
CA PHE A 37 -25.23 -19.25 22.05
C PHE A 37 -25.67 -20.37 21.12
N LEU A 38 -25.17 -21.58 21.34
CA LEU A 38 -25.49 -22.76 20.52
C LEU A 38 -26.54 -23.65 21.19
N ASP A 39 -27.60 -23.04 21.70
CA ASP A 39 -28.69 -23.69 22.44
C ASP A 39 -29.96 -23.94 21.59
N ASP A 40 -30.05 -23.34 20.40
CA ASP A 40 -31.14 -23.62 19.45
C ASP A 40 -31.16 -25.09 19.00
N GLU A 41 -32.36 -25.69 18.95
CA GLU A 41 -32.55 -27.10 18.57
C GLU A 41 -32.08 -27.40 17.14
N VAL A 42 -32.10 -26.41 16.24
CA VAL A 42 -31.67 -26.56 14.84
C VAL A 42 -30.21 -27.01 14.74
N TRP A 43 -29.35 -26.62 15.70
CA TRP A 43 -27.94 -27.03 15.73
C TRP A 43 -27.74 -28.53 15.98
N GLN A 44 -28.75 -29.25 16.48
CA GLN A 44 -28.69 -30.72 16.60
C GLN A 44 -28.70 -31.42 15.23
N GLN A 45 -29.11 -30.73 14.16
CA GLN A 45 -29.08 -31.23 12.79
C GLN A 45 -27.70 -31.09 12.14
N ALA A 46 -26.77 -30.34 12.74
CA ALA A 46 -25.43 -30.12 12.18
C ALA A 46 -24.49 -31.30 12.50
N GLU A 47 -23.75 -31.75 11.50
CA GLU A 47 -22.66 -32.72 11.69
C GLU A 47 -21.36 -31.99 12.05
N PHE A 48 -20.96 -32.02 13.33
CA PHE A 48 -19.78 -31.30 13.81
C PHE A 48 -18.48 -32.08 13.53
N THR A 49 -17.49 -31.40 12.93
CA THR A 49 -16.12 -31.93 12.81
C THR A 49 -15.24 -31.47 13.96
N SER A 50 -14.28 -32.30 14.39
CA SER A 50 -13.43 -31.99 15.56
C SER A 50 -11.94 -32.28 15.43
N GLU A 51 -11.50 -32.81 14.29
CA GLU A 51 -10.10 -33.18 14.06
C GLU A 51 -9.32 -32.00 13.46
N PHE A 52 -8.62 -31.28 14.33
CA PHE A 52 -7.76 -30.14 13.98
C PHE A 52 -6.29 -30.44 14.30
N PHE A 53 -5.39 -29.95 13.44
CA PHE A 53 -3.95 -30.17 13.55
C PHE A 53 -3.20 -28.84 13.62
N GLN A 54 -2.13 -28.82 14.38
CA GLN A 54 -1.24 -27.69 14.54
C GLN A 54 -0.40 -27.49 13.27
N LYS A 55 -0.35 -26.24 12.79
CA LYS A 55 0.72 -25.73 11.94
C LYS A 55 1.84 -25.14 12.80
N ASP A 56 1.44 -24.32 13.76
CA ASP A 56 2.28 -23.88 14.88
C ASP A 56 1.64 -24.31 16.21
N PRO A 57 2.45 -24.57 17.25
CA PRO A 57 3.91 -24.59 17.25
C PRO A 57 4.54 -25.89 16.72
N ASN A 58 3.84 -27.02 16.76
CA ASN A 58 4.39 -28.31 16.38
C ASN A 58 3.60 -28.87 15.21
N GLU A 59 4.12 -28.71 14.00
CA GLU A 59 3.42 -29.09 12.78
C GLU A 59 2.97 -30.57 12.81
N GLY A 60 1.69 -30.81 12.51
CA GLY A 60 1.10 -32.15 12.44
C GLY A 60 0.56 -32.71 13.76
N GLU A 61 0.84 -32.08 14.91
CA GLU A 61 0.31 -32.52 16.20
C GLU A 61 -1.20 -32.18 16.34
N PRO A 62 -1.99 -32.98 17.08
CA PRO A 62 -3.39 -32.65 17.37
C PRO A 62 -3.53 -31.32 18.13
N ALA A 63 -4.65 -30.63 17.95
CA ALA A 63 -4.99 -29.43 18.73
C ALA A 63 -4.97 -29.69 20.25
N MET A 64 -4.39 -28.78 21.05
CA MET A 64 -4.37 -28.94 22.51
C MET A 64 -5.76 -28.79 23.14
N HIS A 65 -6.59 -27.94 22.53
CA HIS A 65 -7.96 -27.73 22.96
C HIS A 65 -8.95 -28.19 21.88
N LYS A 66 -10.00 -28.91 22.30
CA LYS A 66 -11.04 -29.39 21.40
C LYS A 66 -11.68 -28.20 20.66
N THR A 67 -11.95 -28.40 19.38
CA THR A 67 -12.70 -27.47 18.52
C THR A 67 -13.76 -28.28 17.80
N GLU A 68 -14.99 -27.81 17.74
CA GLU A 68 -16.05 -28.42 16.95
C GLU A 68 -16.65 -27.38 16.01
N VAL A 69 -16.82 -27.71 14.73
CA VAL A 69 -17.44 -26.81 13.75
C VAL A 69 -18.48 -27.56 12.92
N GLY A 70 -19.65 -26.96 12.75
CA GLY A 70 -20.78 -27.51 12.01
C GLY A 70 -21.40 -26.47 11.07
N PHE A 71 -22.06 -26.96 10.01
CA PHE A 71 -22.64 -26.13 8.97
C PHE A 71 -24.10 -26.52 8.75
N LEU A 72 -24.94 -25.52 8.47
CA LEU A 72 -26.34 -25.65 8.07
C LEU A 72 -26.65 -24.65 6.94
N PHE A 73 -27.73 -24.85 6.18
CA PHE A 73 -28.15 -23.85 5.19
C PHE A 73 -29.66 -23.83 4.97
N ASP A 74 -30.21 -22.68 4.57
CA ASP A 74 -31.58 -22.53 4.05
C ASP A 74 -31.52 -22.01 2.59
N GLU A 75 -32.62 -21.55 1.99
CA GLU A 75 -32.63 -20.99 0.63
C GLU A 75 -31.83 -19.68 0.49
N SER A 76 -31.56 -18.98 1.58
CA SER A 76 -31.02 -17.63 1.62
C SER A 76 -29.57 -17.54 2.10
N SER A 77 -29.16 -18.44 3.00
CA SER A 77 -27.94 -18.29 3.80
C SER A 77 -27.28 -19.61 4.16
N LEU A 78 -25.96 -19.57 4.31
CA LEU A 78 -25.16 -20.57 5.01
C LEU A 78 -25.00 -20.15 6.49
N TYR A 79 -25.26 -21.08 7.39
CA TYR A 79 -25.08 -20.91 8.84
C TYR A 79 -23.93 -21.77 9.33
N ILE A 80 -23.13 -21.22 10.24
CA ILE A 80 -21.93 -21.88 10.78
C ILE A 80 -21.95 -21.75 12.29
N ALA A 81 -21.76 -22.88 12.98
CA ALA A 81 -21.61 -22.95 14.42
C ALA A 81 -20.24 -23.49 14.78
N ALA A 82 -19.58 -22.89 15.77
CA ALA A 82 -18.32 -23.38 16.31
C ALA A 82 -18.32 -23.40 17.84
N ARG A 83 -17.86 -24.52 18.43
CA ARG A 83 -17.59 -24.67 19.87
C ARG A 83 -16.09 -24.78 20.06
N MET A 84 -15.52 -23.86 20.82
CA MET A 84 -14.08 -23.77 21.03
C MET A 84 -13.80 -23.90 22.52
N TYR A 85 -13.38 -25.11 22.90
CA TYR A 85 -13.18 -25.45 24.29
C TYR A 85 -11.90 -24.79 24.82
N PHE A 86 -11.91 -24.45 26.10
CA PHE A 86 -10.77 -24.03 26.91
C PHE A 86 -10.95 -24.62 28.32
N GLU A 87 -9.88 -25.15 28.92
CA GLU A 87 -9.94 -25.64 30.31
C GLU A 87 -10.20 -24.50 31.31
N ASP A 88 -9.75 -23.31 30.97
CA ASP A 88 -9.84 -22.10 31.79
C ASP A 88 -10.28 -20.93 30.87
N PRO A 89 -11.57 -20.57 30.89
CA PRO A 89 -12.11 -19.48 30.07
C PRO A 89 -11.43 -18.13 30.31
N ASP A 90 -10.84 -17.87 31.48
CA ASP A 90 -10.14 -16.61 31.79
C ASP A 90 -8.85 -16.44 30.96
N LYS A 91 -8.36 -17.53 30.34
CA LYS A 91 -7.19 -17.50 29.44
C LYS A 91 -7.55 -17.21 27.98
N ILE A 92 -8.83 -16.99 27.68
CA ILE A 92 -9.27 -16.63 26.33
C ILE A 92 -8.93 -15.17 26.09
N HIS A 93 -8.12 -14.90 25.07
CA HIS A 93 -7.84 -13.54 24.63
C HIS A 93 -9.02 -13.01 23.80
N ALA A 94 -10.06 -12.51 24.46
CA ALA A 94 -11.32 -12.09 23.84
C ALA A 94 -11.38 -10.57 23.53
N TYR A 95 -10.30 -10.02 22.99
CA TYR A 95 -10.23 -8.59 22.67
C TYR A 95 -11.39 -8.17 21.74
N VAL A 96 -12.16 -7.17 22.16
CA VAL A 96 -13.08 -6.44 21.30
C VAL A 96 -12.25 -5.52 20.43
N THR A 97 -12.30 -5.77 19.14
CA THR A 97 -11.67 -4.95 18.13
C THR A 97 -12.71 -4.42 17.15
N ARG A 98 -12.35 -3.40 16.39
CA ARG A 98 -13.18 -2.95 15.27
C ARG A 98 -13.29 -4.08 14.22
N ARG A 99 -14.41 -4.11 13.49
CA ARG A 99 -14.52 -4.88 12.24
C ARG A 99 -13.27 -4.77 11.35
N ASP A 100 -12.86 -5.89 10.75
CA ASP A 100 -11.69 -6.08 9.89
C ASP A 100 -10.32 -6.01 10.58
N LYS A 101 -10.30 -5.81 11.90
CA LYS A 101 -9.10 -5.92 12.72
C LYS A 101 -9.27 -7.11 13.67
N ALA A 102 -8.68 -8.27 13.40
CA ALA A 102 -8.71 -9.39 14.36
C ALA A 102 -7.71 -9.22 15.52
N GLY A 103 -6.72 -8.35 15.34
CA GLY A 103 -5.62 -8.17 16.29
C GLY A 103 -4.95 -9.50 16.64
N ASN A 104 -4.82 -9.75 17.94
CA ASN A 104 -4.31 -11.00 18.50
C ASN A 104 -5.36 -11.64 19.43
N ALA A 105 -6.64 -11.51 19.07
CA ALA A 105 -7.71 -12.20 19.76
C ALA A 105 -7.76 -13.67 19.34
N ALA A 106 -8.25 -14.54 20.22
CA ALA A 106 -8.66 -15.88 19.82
C ALA A 106 -9.70 -15.77 18.71
N ARG A 107 -9.57 -16.56 17.65
CA ARG A 107 -10.43 -16.42 16.46
C ARG A 107 -10.61 -17.74 15.72
N ILE A 108 -11.71 -17.79 14.97
CA ILE A 108 -12.03 -18.84 14.01
C ILE A 108 -12.21 -18.21 12.63
N ILE A 109 -11.73 -18.91 11.61
CA ILE A 109 -11.75 -18.48 10.22
C ILE A 109 -12.30 -19.62 9.37
N ILE A 110 -13.23 -19.30 8.48
CA ILE A 110 -13.83 -20.21 7.51
C ILE A 110 -13.50 -19.70 6.12
N SER A 111 -12.83 -20.51 5.32
CA SER A 111 -12.54 -20.22 3.92
C SER A 111 -13.32 -21.15 3.00
N LEU A 112 -13.98 -20.57 1.99
CA LEU A 112 -14.89 -21.23 1.06
C LEU A 112 -14.46 -21.00 -0.39
N ASP A 113 -14.13 -22.07 -1.10
CA ASP A 113 -13.98 -22.10 -2.56
C ASP A 113 -15.32 -22.50 -3.18
N THR A 114 -16.18 -21.50 -3.40
CA THR A 114 -17.57 -21.69 -3.86
C THR A 114 -17.68 -22.03 -5.35
N TYR A 115 -16.60 -21.88 -6.11
CA TYR A 115 -16.53 -22.31 -7.51
C TYR A 115 -15.92 -23.69 -7.68
N LEU A 116 -15.31 -24.24 -6.62
CA LEU A 116 -14.46 -25.42 -6.66
C LEU A 116 -13.33 -25.27 -7.71
N ASP A 117 -12.81 -24.05 -7.87
CA ASP A 117 -11.73 -23.76 -8.82
C ASP A 117 -10.34 -24.08 -8.25
N ARG A 118 -10.29 -24.46 -6.95
CA ARG A 118 -9.10 -24.84 -6.20
C ARG A 118 -8.05 -23.73 -6.20
N ARG A 119 -8.51 -22.48 -6.31
CA ARG A 119 -7.65 -21.30 -6.43
C ARG A 119 -8.14 -20.12 -5.61
N THR A 120 -9.43 -19.86 -5.64
CA THR A 120 -10.01 -18.68 -4.98
C THR A 120 -10.81 -19.09 -3.77
N ALA A 121 -10.86 -18.19 -2.78
CA ALA A 121 -11.63 -18.46 -1.57
C ALA A 121 -12.19 -17.17 -0.97
N TYR A 122 -13.47 -17.19 -0.64
CA TYR A 122 -14.08 -16.21 0.26
C TYR A 122 -13.78 -16.61 1.69
N THR A 123 -13.36 -15.68 2.53
CA THR A 123 -13.00 -15.97 3.91
C THR A 123 -13.76 -15.08 4.87
N PHE A 124 -14.34 -15.70 5.88
CA PHE A 124 -15.11 -15.06 6.95
C PHE A 124 -14.50 -15.48 8.28
N GLY A 125 -14.33 -14.53 9.19
CA GLY A 125 -13.73 -14.78 10.48
C GLY A 125 -14.41 -14.02 11.60
N LEU A 126 -14.39 -14.64 12.77
CA LEU A 126 -14.95 -14.09 14.00
C LEU A 126 -13.96 -14.30 15.15
N THR A 127 -13.78 -13.25 15.94
CA THR A 127 -12.98 -13.30 17.18
C THR A 127 -13.85 -13.68 18.37
N ALA A 128 -13.23 -14.14 19.45
CA ALA A 128 -13.91 -14.39 20.72
C ALA A 128 -14.54 -13.11 21.33
N GLY A 129 -14.03 -11.92 20.96
CA GLY A 129 -14.63 -10.63 21.32
C GLY A 129 -15.79 -10.19 20.41
N GLY A 130 -16.22 -11.03 19.46
CA GLY A 130 -17.34 -10.75 18.55
C GLY A 130 -16.98 -9.90 17.32
N SER A 131 -15.71 -9.52 17.16
CA SER A 131 -15.26 -8.75 16.01
C SER A 131 -15.23 -9.60 14.74
N ARG A 132 -15.93 -9.11 13.72
CA ARG A 132 -16.04 -9.70 12.38
C ARG A 132 -14.88 -9.24 11.50
N PHE A 133 -14.38 -10.10 10.63
CA PHE A 133 -13.43 -9.72 9.58
C PHE A 133 -13.57 -10.66 8.39
N ASP A 134 -13.26 -10.14 7.21
CA ASP A 134 -13.42 -10.87 5.95
C ASP A 134 -12.31 -10.49 4.96
N TYR A 135 -12.05 -11.39 4.02
CA TYR A 135 -11.13 -11.15 2.92
C TYR A 135 -11.31 -12.19 1.81
N TYR A 136 -10.83 -11.85 0.62
CA TYR A 136 -10.82 -12.72 -0.54
C TYR A 136 -9.41 -13.22 -0.88
N HIS A 137 -9.28 -14.48 -1.28
CA HIS A 137 -8.04 -15.02 -1.87
C HIS A 137 -8.18 -15.03 -3.40
N PRO A 138 -7.44 -14.17 -4.13
CA PRO A 138 -7.53 -14.10 -5.61
C PRO A 138 -6.72 -15.19 -6.34
N SER A 139 -5.90 -15.93 -5.61
CA SER A 139 -5.01 -16.97 -6.11
C SER A 139 -4.80 -18.04 -5.07
N ASP A 140 -4.26 -19.19 -5.49
CA ASP A 140 -3.92 -20.30 -4.61
C ASP A 140 -2.69 -20.00 -3.74
N SER A 141 -2.87 -19.13 -2.75
CA SER A 141 -1.83 -18.69 -1.82
C SER A 141 -2.43 -18.33 -0.47
N GLU A 142 -1.91 -18.92 0.61
CA GLU A 142 -2.34 -18.68 2.00
C GLU A 142 -2.13 -17.23 2.46
N HIS A 143 -1.12 -16.58 1.88
CA HIS A 143 -0.68 -15.25 2.29
C HIS A 143 -1.23 -14.14 1.40
N ARG A 144 -1.69 -14.44 0.18
CA ARG A 144 -2.27 -13.44 -0.73
C ARG A 144 -3.75 -13.24 -0.43
N ARG A 145 -4.05 -12.18 0.34
CA ARG A 145 -5.39 -11.83 0.83
C ARG A 145 -5.79 -10.42 0.38
N GLU A 146 -7.06 -10.25 0.04
CA GLU A 146 -7.69 -8.97 -0.29
C GLU A 146 -8.68 -8.59 0.81
N SER A 147 -8.25 -7.70 1.70
CA SER A 147 -9.06 -7.20 2.82
C SER A 147 -10.03 -6.08 2.45
N SER A 148 -10.18 -5.75 1.16
CA SER A 148 -11.20 -4.79 0.67
C SER A 148 -12.51 -5.45 0.27
N PHE A 149 -12.53 -6.79 0.21
CA PHE A 149 -13.77 -7.53 0.12
C PHE A 149 -14.53 -7.36 1.44
N ASP A 150 -15.62 -6.58 1.42
CA ASP A 150 -16.43 -6.22 2.60
C ASP A 150 -17.91 -6.64 2.38
N PRO A 151 -18.23 -7.94 2.51
CA PRO A 151 -19.61 -8.45 2.41
C PRO A 151 -20.49 -8.02 3.58
N VAL A 152 -21.81 -7.99 3.38
CA VAL A 152 -22.78 -7.73 4.46
C VAL A 152 -23.27 -9.05 5.07
N TRP A 153 -22.64 -9.49 6.16
CA TRP A 153 -22.94 -10.74 6.87
C TRP A 153 -23.01 -10.54 8.40
N GLU A 154 -23.51 -11.52 9.15
CA GLU A 154 -23.64 -11.45 10.60
C GLU A 154 -22.86 -12.55 11.31
N GLY A 155 -22.23 -12.21 12.43
CA GLY A 155 -21.63 -13.18 13.33
C GLY A 155 -21.70 -12.70 14.77
N LYS A 156 -21.89 -13.65 15.70
CA LYS A 156 -21.96 -13.42 17.14
C LYS A 156 -21.10 -14.44 17.87
N ALA A 157 -20.38 -13.97 18.89
CA ALA A 157 -19.53 -14.81 19.73
C ALA A 157 -19.93 -14.60 21.18
N GLN A 158 -19.85 -15.67 21.97
CA GLN A 158 -20.10 -15.64 23.42
C GLN A 158 -19.03 -16.44 24.14
N ILE A 159 -18.55 -15.89 25.25
CA ILE A 159 -17.76 -16.65 26.23
C ILE A 159 -18.73 -17.51 27.04
N THR A 160 -18.40 -18.79 27.21
CA THR A 160 -19.24 -19.79 27.87
C THR A 160 -18.43 -20.54 28.93
N ASP A 161 -19.09 -21.33 29.76
CA ASP A 161 -18.44 -22.10 30.83
C ASP A 161 -17.42 -23.14 30.30
N TYR A 162 -17.55 -23.57 29.04
CA TYR A 162 -16.64 -24.53 28.41
C TYR A 162 -15.55 -23.87 27.55
N GLY A 163 -15.61 -22.56 27.34
CA GLY A 163 -14.72 -21.82 26.46
C GLY A 163 -15.43 -20.68 25.76
N TRP A 164 -15.64 -20.79 24.44
CA TRP A 164 -16.47 -19.82 23.70
C TRP A 164 -17.15 -20.46 22.50
N SER A 165 -18.26 -19.87 22.08
CA SER A 165 -19.00 -20.23 20.87
C SER A 165 -19.03 -19.09 19.87
N ALA A 166 -19.19 -19.48 18.60
CA ALA A 166 -19.40 -18.57 17.48
C ALA A 166 -20.55 -19.06 16.62
N GLU A 167 -21.39 -18.13 16.20
CA GLU A 167 -22.39 -18.32 15.16
C GLU A 167 -22.16 -17.32 14.02
N MET A 168 -22.30 -17.77 12.78
CA MET A 168 -22.21 -16.93 11.59
C MET A 168 -23.38 -17.21 10.64
N GLN A 169 -23.94 -16.16 10.04
CA GLN A 169 -24.86 -16.21 8.92
C GLN A 169 -24.21 -15.50 7.73
N ILE A 170 -23.95 -16.25 6.67
CA ILE A 170 -23.40 -15.75 5.42
C ILE A 170 -24.50 -15.85 4.36
N PRO A 171 -25.13 -14.72 3.98
CA PRO A 171 -26.14 -14.73 2.94
C PRO A 171 -25.53 -15.16 1.60
N PHE A 172 -26.22 -16.00 0.84
CA PHE A 172 -25.78 -16.40 -0.50
C PHE A 172 -25.71 -15.23 -1.47
N SER A 173 -26.42 -14.13 -1.20
CA SER A 173 -26.24 -12.88 -1.96
C SER A 173 -24.82 -12.32 -1.84
N GLN A 174 -24.11 -12.57 -0.73
CA GLN A 174 -22.73 -12.11 -0.53
C GLN A 174 -21.68 -13.08 -1.07
N LEU A 175 -22.10 -14.25 -1.59
CA LEU A 175 -21.24 -15.24 -2.20
C LEU A 175 -21.53 -15.33 -3.70
N ARG A 176 -20.50 -15.63 -4.48
CA ARG A 176 -20.68 -15.98 -5.89
C ARG A 176 -20.40 -17.45 -6.08
N PHE A 177 -21.28 -18.16 -6.79
CA PHE A 177 -21.18 -19.60 -7.02
C PHE A 177 -21.81 -19.97 -8.36
N LYS A 178 -21.52 -21.19 -8.83
CA LYS A 178 -22.04 -21.68 -10.12
C LYS A 178 -23.54 -21.90 -10.02
N ASN A 179 -24.29 -21.63 -11.09
CA ASN A 179 -25.70 -22.02 -11.14
C ASN A 179 -25.80 -23.53 -11.43
N GLN A 180 -26.00 -24.35 -10.39
CA GLN A 180 -26.06 -25.82 -10.45
C GLN A 180 -27.01 -26.34 -9.36
N ASP A 181 -27.71 -27.44 -9.63
CA ASP A 181 -28.71 -28.02 -8.71
C ASP A 181 -28.09 -28.50 -7.39
N GLU A 182 -26.91 -29.15 -7.49
CA GLU A 182 -26.09 -29.56 -6.37
C GLU A 182 -24.77 -28.78 -6.39
N GLN A 183 -24.38 -28.25 -5.25
CA GLN A 183 -23.13 -27.53 -5.08
C GLN A 183 -22.13 -28.36 -4.27
N VAL A 184 -20.89 -28.37 -4.74
CA VAL A 184 -19.74 -28.85 -3.97
C VAL A 184 -18.77 -27.68 -3.86
N TRP A 185 -18.48 -27.26 -2.63
CA TRP A 185 -17.56 -26.15 -2.36
C TRP A 185 -16.29 -26.67 -1.69
N GLY A 186 -15.15 -26.06 -1.94
CA GLY A 186 -13.96 -26.31 -1.13
C GLY A 186 -14.10 -25.63 0.23
N VAL A 187 -13.66 -26.28 1.31
CA VAL A 187 -13.67 -25.68 2.66
C VAL A 187 -12.36 -25.96 3.41
N ASN A 188 -11.90 -24.96 4.15
CA ASN A 188 -10.93 -25.15 5.22
C ASN A 188 -11.26 -24.24 6.40
N ILE A 189 -10.84 -24.66 7.58
CA ILE A 189 -11.13 -24.00 8.86
C ILE A 189 -9.81 -23.76 9.57
N ASN A 190 -9.59 -22.52 10.00
CA ASN A 190 -8.42 -22.11 10.76
C ASN A 190 -8.82 -21.54 12.13
N ARG A 191 -8.17 -21.99 13.20
CA ARG A 191 -8.34 -21.45 14.57
C ARG A 191 -7.00 -20.94 15.07
N TRP A 192 -6.96 -19.70 15.53
CA TRP A 192 -5.79 -19.11 16.18
C TRP A 192 -6.04 -19.02 17.69
N ILE A 193 -5.09 -19.54 18.47
CA ILE A 193 -5.09 -19.54 19.93
C ILE A 193 -3.83 -18.78 20.41
N PRO A 194 -3.98 -17.48 20.76
CA PRO A 194 -2.84 -16.63 21.10
C PRO A 194 -2.01 -17.13 22.29
N ASN A 195 -2.65 -17.61 23.37
CA ASN A 195 -1.96 -17.92 24.63
C ASN A 195 -0.90 -19.04 24.48
N THR A 196 -1.14 -20.02 23.61
CA THR A 196 -0.22 -21.12 23.29
C THR A 196 0.52 -20.94 21.97
N ASN A 197 0.19 -19.89 21.19
CA ASN A 197 0.67 -19.68 19.82
C ASN A 197 0.31 -20.83 18.89
N GLU A 198 -0.87 -21.43 19.11
CA GLU A 198 -1.38 -22.49 18.25
C GLU A 198 -2.13 -21.91 17.06
N ASP A 199 -1.66 -22.28 15.87
CA ASP A 199 -2.35 -22.03 14.61
C ASP A 199 -2.85 -23.37 14.08
N LEU A 200 -4.16 -23.58 14.14
CA LEU A 200 -4.80 -24.87 13.94
C LEU A 200 -5.55 -24.91 12.61
N TYR A 201 -5.56 -26.08 11.98
CA TYR A 201 -6.14 -26.31 10.67
C TYR A 201 -6.97 -27.58 10.66
N TRP A 202 -8.15 -27.54 10.00
CA TRP A 202 -8.94 -28.73 9.75
C TRP A 202 -8.34 -29.62 8.65
N VAL A 203 -7.85 -28.98 7.57
CA VAL A 203 -6.91 -29.59 6.61
C VAL A 203 -5.58 -28.84 6.72
N LEU A 204 -4.56 -29.53 7.23
CA LEU A 204 -3.23 -28.97 7.47
C LEU A 204 -2.56 -28.54 6.17
N ILE A 205 -2.02 -27.33 6.16
CA ILE A 205 -1.20 -26.79 5.08
C ILE A 205 0.24 -26.70 5.58
N PRO A 206 1.16 -27.54 5.05
CA PRO A 206 2.55 -27.57 5.49
C PRO A 206 3.26 -26.22 5.33
N LYS A 207 4.24 -25.95 6.20
CA LYS A 207 5.03 -24.70 6.17
C LYS A 207 5.89 -24.52 4.94
N ASP A 208 6.21 -25.59 4.22
CA ASP A 208 7.02 -25.56 3.01
C ASP A 208 6.20 -25.39 1.72
N ASP A 209 4.88 -25.39 1.83
CA ASP A 209 3.90 -25.11 0.79
C ASP A 209 3.25 -23.74 1.03
N THR A 210 2.69 -23.16 -0.03
CA THR A 210 1.98 -21.87 0.01
C THR A 210 0.56 -21.98 -0.53
N GLY A 211 0.17 -23.10 -1.16
CA GLY A 211 -1.17 -23.32 -1.68
C GLY A 211 -2.24 -23.21 -0.60
N TRP A 212 -3.43 -22.74 -0.97
CA TRP A 212 -4.55 -22.50 -0.06
C TRP A 212 -5.78 -23.28 -0.50
N ALA A 213 -6.56 -22.74 -1.43
CA ALA A 213 -7.80 -23.34 -1.93
C ALA A 213 -7.57 -24.73 -2.56
N SER A 214 -6.39 -24.98 -3.15
CA SER A 214 -6.03 -26.29 -3.71
C SER A 214 -5.92 -27.40 -2.67
N LYS A 215 -5.70 -27.04 -1.41
CA LYS A 215 -5.55 -27.96 -0.28
C LYS A 215 -6.85 -28.19 0.48
N PHE A 216 -7.93 -27.48 0.15
CA PHE A 216 -9.18 -27.57 0.88
C PHE A 216 -9.80 -28.98 0.80
N GLY A 217 -10.56 -29.33 1.83
CA GLY A 217 -11.52 -30.42 1.78
C GLY A 217 -12.75 -30.02 0.96
N GLU A 218 -13.85 -30.75 1.13
CA GLU A 218 -15.10 -30.51 0.39
C GLU A 218 -16.28 -30.35 1.34
N LEU A 219 -17.10 -29.33 1.11
CA LEU A 219 -18.40 -29.12 1.72
C LEU A 219 -19.47 -29.60 0.74
N VAL A 220 -20.21 -30.63 1.13
CA VAL A 220 -21.19 -31.35 0.29
C VAL A 220 -22.58 -31.33 0.91
N GLY A 221 -23.63 -31.46 0.09
CA GLY A 221 -25.03 -31.50 0.54
C GLY A 221 -25.82 -30.20 0.34
N ILE A 222 -25.20 -29.18 -0.25
CA ILE A 222 -25.87 -27.92 -0.63
C ILE A 222 -26.66 -28.16 -1.92
N SER A 223 -27.97 -27.92 -1.89
CA SER A 223 -28.83 -28.07 -3.07
C SER A 223 -30.00 -27.09 -3.07
N GLY A 224 -30.50 -26.75 -4.26
CA GLY A 224 -31.67 -25.87 -4.42
C GLY A 224 -31.43 -24.41 -4.03
N ILE A 225 -30.20 -23.91 -4.25
CA ILE A 225 -29.84 -22.49 -4.07
C ILE A 225 -29.56 -21.85 -5.44
N GLU A 226 -29.94 -20.58 -5.61
CA GLU A 226 -29.75 -19.85 -6.87
C GLU A 226 -28.82 -18.65 -6.72
N PRO A 227 -27.91 -18.38 -7.67
CA PRO A 227 -27.10 -17.16 -7.65
C PRO A 227 -27.97 -15.90 -7.76
N SER A 228 -27.86 -14.98 -6.80
CA SER A 228 -28.59 -13.71 -6.81
C SER A 228 -27.98 -12.69 -7.79
N ARG A 229 -28.83 -11.91 -8.48
CA ARG A 229 -28.43 -10.76 -9.32
C ARG A 229 -28.18 -9.47 -8.52
N ARG A 230 -28.00 -9.58 -7.20
CA ARG A 230 -27.67 -8.56 -6.20
C ARG A 230 -27.41 -7.16 -6.78
N ILE A 231 -28.35 -6.26 -6.54
CA ILE A 231 -28.19 -4.82 -6.75
C ILE A 231 -28.08 -4.18 -5.37
N GLU A 232 -27.03 -3.42 -5.13
CA GLU A 232 -26.84 -2.65 -3.91
C GLU A 232 -26.63 -1.19 -4.24
N LEU A 233 -27.32 -0.33 -3.49
CA LEU A 233 -27.15 1.10 -3.56
C LEU A 233 -26.60 1.59 -2.22
N LEU A 234 -25.57 2.41 -2.28
CA LEU A 234 -24.98 3.09 -1.14
C LEU A 234 -24.98 4.61 -1.38
N PRO A 235 -26.13 5.28 -1.24
CA PRO A 235 -26.15 6.73 -1.14
C PRO A 235 -25.36 7.18 0.09
N TYR A 236 -24.64 8.28 -0.06
CA TYR A 236 -23.93 8.90 1.06
C TYR A 236 -24.09 10.42 1.02
N SER A 237 -23.93 11.03 2.19
CA SER A 237 -23.75 12.46 2.36
C SER A 237 -22.54 12.72 3.24
N ALA A 238 -21.73 13.71 2.88
CA ALA A 238 -20.59 14.15 3.67
C ALA A 238 -20.57 15.67 3.75
N SER A 239 -20.19 16.17 4.93
CA SER A 239 -19.99 17.60 5.20
C SER A 239 -18.69 17.78 5.94
N ASN A 240 -17.97 18.86 5.66
CA ASN A 240 -16.77 19.21 6.40
C ASN A 240 -16.70 20.71 6.67
N ALA A 241 -16.01 21.05 7.75
CA ALA A 241 -15.70 22.40 8.17
C ALA A 241 -14.21 22.49 8.49
N LYS A 242 -13.50 23.38 7.79
CA LYS A 242 -12.11 23.74 8.08
C LYS A 242 -12.08 25.11 8.76
N TYR A 243 -11.37 25.20 9.88
CA TYR A 243 -11.07 26.45 10.57
C TYR A 243 -9.58 26.70 10.51
N THR A 244 -9.19 27.76 9.81
CA THR A 244 -7.78 28.08 9.53
C THR A 244 -7.26 29.10 10.53
N SER A 245 -6.06 28.87 11.07
CA SER A 245 -5.43 29.84 11.97
C SER A 245 -4.53 30.81 11.21
N GLY A 246 -4.73 32.12 11.40
CA GLY A 246 -3.90 33.16 10.78
C GLY A 246 -4.30 33.50 9.35
N THR A 247 -5.45 34.13 9.19
CA THR A 247 -5.93 34.64 7.90
C THR A 247 -5.33 36.00 7.59
N ASP A 248 -5.03 36.25 6.31
CA ASP A 248 -4.74 37.59 5.83
C ASP A 248 -6.08 38.33 5.64
N PRO A 249 -6.31 39.48 6.29
CA PRO A 249 -7.54 40.26 6.09
C PRO A 249 -7.78 40.70 4.64
N LEU A 250 -6.73 40.70 3.80
CA LEU A 250 -6.82 41.02 2.38
C LEU A 250 -7.19 39.80 1.52
N ASP A 251 -7.18 38.58 2.05
CA ASP A 251 -7.56 37.36 1.33
C ASP A 251 -9.09 37.23 1.26
N PRO A 252 -9.72 37.46 0.09
CA PRO A 252 -11.17 37.37 -0.03
C PRO A 252 -11.69 35.93 -0.07
N PHE A 253 -10.81 34.92 -0.14
CA PHE A 253 -11.14 33.51 -0.27
C PHE A 253 -11.03 32.74 1.05
N ASN A 254 -10.45 33.35 2.08
CA ASN A 254 -10.21 32.70 3.37
C ASN A 254 -10.54 33.62 4.54
N ASP A 255 -11.80 33.60 4.97
CA ASP A 255 -12.27 34.31 6.17
C ASP A 255 -11.95 33.58 7.49
N GLY A 256 -11.27 32.44 7.40
CA GLY A 256 -10.90 31.59 8.53
C GLY A 256 -11.83 30.40 8.71
N SER A 257 -12.89 30.30 7.93
CA SER A 257 -13.80 29.17 7.90
C SER A 257 -14.13 28.73 6.47
N LYS A 258 -14.03 27.45 6.18
CA LYS A 258 -14.47 26.86 4.89
C LYS A 258 -15.41 25.71 5.17
N TYR A 259 -16.58 25.72 4.55
CA TYR A 259 -17.59 24.67 4.66
C TYR A 259 -17.83 24.04 3.29
N ASP A 260 -17.78 22.71 3.23
CA ASP A 260 -18.05 21.95 2.01
C ASP A 260 -19.08 20.85 2.31
N SER A 261 -19.90 20.53 1.31
CA SER A 261 -20.93 19.50 1.40
C SER A 261 -21.10 18.80 0.08
N ARG A 262 -21.24 17.47 0.16
CA ARG A 262 -21.33 16.60 -1.01
C ARG A 262 -22.32 15.47 -0.78
N VAL A 263 -22.90 15.03 -1.89
CA VAL A 263 -23.75 13.85 -1.97
C VAL A 263 -23.30 13.01 -3.15
N GLY A 264 -23.37 11.71 -2.99
CA GLY A 264 -23.04 10.78 -4.07
C GLY A 264 -23.72 9.45 -3.87
N LEU A 265 -23.52 8.57 -4.84
CA LEU A 265 -24.16 7.27 -4.90
C LEU A 265 -23.20 6.25 -5.48
N ASP A 266 -23.01 5.16 -4.74
CA ASP A 266 -22.35 3.97 -5.25
C ASP A 266 -23.40 2.89 -5.56
N LEU A 267 -23.18 2.17 -6.65
CA LEU A 267 -23.97 1.06 -7.14
C LEU A 267 -23.05 -0.16 -7.27
N LYS A 268 -23.51 -1.31 -6.80
CA LYS A 268 -22.88 -2.60 -7.03
C LYS A 268 -23.90 -3.60 -7.57
N MET A 269 -23.62 -4.20 -8.71
CA MET A 269 -24.55 -5.11 -9.39
C MET A 269 -23.85 -6.36 -9.91
N GLY A 270 -24.41 -7.53 -9.57
CA GLY A 270 -23.99 -8.81 -10.16
C GLY A 270 -24.38 -8.90 -11.64
N LEU A 271 -23.40 -9.13 -12.52
CA LEU A 271 -23.61 -9.41 -13.95
C LEU A 271 -23.48 -10.92 -14.20
N GLY A 272 -24.55 -11.66 -13.93
CA GLY A 272 -24.53 -13.13 -13.94
C GLY A 272 -23.79 -13.70 -12.73
N SER A 273 -23.29 -14.94 -12.83
CA SER A 273 -22.69 -15.63 -11.68
C SER A 273 -21.26 -15.17 -11.34
N ASN A 274 -20.59 -14.44 -12.23
CA ASN A 274 -19.13 -14.39 -12.30
C ASN A 274 -18.54 -12.99 -12.48
N LEU A 275 -19.35 -11.99 -12.86
CA LEU A 275 -18.93 -10.62 -13.10
C LEU A 275 -19.70 -9.66 -12.18
N THR A 276 -19.10 -8.52 -11.85
CA THR A 276 -19.73 -7.47 -11.06
C THR A 276 -19.43 -6.11 -11.68
N LEU A 277 -20.48 -5.30 -11.77
CA LEU A 277 -20.42 -3.89 -12.09
C LEU A 277 -20.41 -3.09 -10.80
N ASP A 278 -19.36 -2.33 -10.58
CA ASP A 278 -19.35 -1.28 -9.57
C ASP A 278 -19.37 0.07 -10.30
N ALA A 279 -20.27 0.95 -9.90
CA ALA A 279 -20.40 2.29 -10.47
C ALA A 279 -20.56 3.32 -9.37
N THR A 280 -20.08 4.53 -9.62
CA THR A 280 -20.13 5.63 -8.66
C THR A 280 -20.35 6.95 -9.37
N VAL A 281 -21.15 7.82 -8.75
CA VAL A 281 -21.42 9.18 -9.19
C VAL A 281 -21.06 10.14 -8.07
N ASN A 282 -20.23 11.14 -8.39
CA ASN A 282 -19.64 12.07 -7.43
C ASN A 282 -19.14 11.34 -6.19
N PRO A 283 -18.09 10.51 -6.28
CA PRO A 283 -17.73 9.62 -5.19
C PRO A 283 -17.10 10.43 -4.04
N ASP A 284 -17.40 10.10 -2.79
CA ASP A 284 -16.73 10.75 -1.66
C ASP A 284 -15.39 10.09 -1.38
N PHE A 285 -14.37 10.81 -1.81
CA PHE A 285 -12.98 10.50 -1.58
C PHE A 285 -12.35 11.39 -0.51
N GLY A 286 -13.18 12.08 0.28
CA GLY A 286 -12.77 12.82 1.46
C GLY A 286 -11.87 11.93 2.30
N GLN A 287 -10.62 12.36 2.44
CA GLN A 287 -9.61 11.65 3.19
C GLN A 287 -10.04 11.63 4.67
N VAL A 288 -10.72 10.57 5.11
CA VAL A 288 -10.96 10.32 6.55
C VAL A 288 -9.61 10.21 7.29
N GLU A 289 -8.55 9.87 6.56
CA GLU A 289 -7.16 10.02 6.99
C GLU A 289 -6.40 10.87 5.98
N ALA A 290 -5.97 12.07 6.37
CA ALA A 290 -5.03 12.87 5.60
C ALA A 290 -3.78 12.03 5.25
N ASP A 291 -3.22 12.24 4.06
CA ASP A 291 -1.92 11.67 3.72
C ASP A 291 -0.84 12.21 4.68
N PRO A 292 0.16 11.39 5.06
CA PRO A 292 1.26 11.86 5.91
C PRO A 292 2.00 13.01 5.22
N ALA A 293 2.46 14.00 5.99
CA ALA A 293 3.34 15.03 5.44
C ALA A 293 4.69 14.40 5.20
N VAL A 294 5.15 14.51 3.97
CA VAL A 294 6.48 14.08 3.58
C VAL A 294 7.22 15.32 3.11
N VAL A 295 8.32 15.65 3.79
CA VAL A 295 9.28 16.64 3.28
C VAL A 295 10.15 15.91 2.26
N ASN A 296 9.77 16.00 0.98
CA ASN A 296 10.50 15.39 -0.11
C ASN A 296 11.51 16.37 -0.72
N LEU A 297 12.81 16.11 -0.51
CA LEU A 297 13.92 16.91 -1.09
C LEU A 297 14.45 16.34 -2.42
N SER A 298 13.90 15.22 -2.88
CA SER A 298 14.28 14.57 -4.13
C SER A 298 13.65 15.26 -5.36
N ALA A 299 14.08 14.85 -6.55
CA ALA A 299 13.48 15.30 -7.81
C ALA A 299 12.31 14.41 -8.29
N PHE A 300 11.94 13.40 -7.50
CA PHE A 300 10.90 12.43 -7.84
C PHE A 300 9.60 12.74 -7.11
N GLU A 301 8.47 12.44 -7.76
CA GLU A 301 7.14 12.59 -7.18
C GLU A 301 6.93 11.65 -5.98
N THR A 302 6.12 12.08 -5.00
CA THR A 302 5.72 11.23 -3.86
C THR A 302 4.44 10.46 -4.20
N PHE A 303 4.44 9.15 -3.97
CA PHE A 303 3.30 8.29 -4.23
C PHE A 303 2.65 7.79 -2.95
N PHE A 304 1.34 7.68 -2.98
CA PHE A 304 0.53 7.33 -1.83
C PHE A 304 -0.33 6.10 -2.14
N ARG A 305 -0.61 5.28 -1.12
CA ARG A 305 -1.46 4.10 -1.30
C ARG A 305 -2.91 4.51 -1.53
N GLU A 306 -3.63 3.83 -2.42
CA GLU A 306 -5.05 4.09 -2.63
C GLU A 306 -5.88 3.83 -1.34
N ARG A 307 -6.76 4.77 -0.99
CA ARG A 307 -7.62 4.74 0.21
C ARG A 307 -9.12 4.73 -0.11
N ARG A 308 -9.47 4.95 -1.38
CA ARG A 308 -10.84 5.11 -1.86
C ARG A 308 -11.46 3.74 -2.18
N THR A 309 -12.51 3.34 -1.46
CA THR A 309 -13.12 1.99 -1.54
C THR A 309 -13.38 1.52 -2.98
N PHE A 310 -13.95 2.40 -3.83
CA PHE A 310 -14.20 2.10 -5.24
C PHE A 310 -12.95 1.61 -6.00
N PHE A 311 -11.76 2.13 -5.71
CA PHE A 311 -10.51 1.73 -6.38
C PHE A 311 -9.76 0.60 -5.68
N ILE A 312 -10.03 0.34 -4.40
CA ILE A 312 -9.37 -0.75 -3.65
C ILE A 312 -10.04 -2.09 -3.92
N GLU A 313 -11.38 -2.11 -3.99
CA GLU A 313 -12.10 -3.36 -4.23
C GLU A 313 -11.74 -3.94 -5.62
N GLY A 314 -11.38 -5.21 -5.70
CA GLY A 314 -11.03 -5.87 -6.95
C GLY A 314 -9.77 -5.33 -7.63
N ARG A 315 -8.97 -4.48 -6.94
CA ARG A 315 -7.78 -3.81 -7.51
C ARG A 315 -6.77 -4.81 -8.08
N GLN A 316 -6.66 -5.99 -7.48
CA GLN A 316 -5.79 -7.07 -7.93
C GLN A 316 -6.08 -7.57 -9.36
N LEU A 317 -7.30 -7.39 -9.86
CA LEU A 317 -7.67 -7.72 -11.23
C LEU A 317 -7.12 -6.69 -12.23
N PHE A 318 -6.52 -5.61 -11.72
CA PHE A 318 -5.75 -4.63 -12.47
C PHE A 318 -4.26 -4.67 -12.07
N ASP A 319 -3.80 -5.69 -11.34
CA ASP A 319 -2.36 -5.90 -11.13
C ASP A 319 -1.74 -6.57 -12.38
N ASN A 320 -0.44 -6.35 -12.57
CA ASN A 320 0.37 -6.93 -13.63
C ASN A 320 1.79 -7.24 -13.13
N ASN A 321 2.51 -8.09 -13.87
CA ASN A 321 3.96 -8.15 -13.73
C ASN A 321 4.60 -6.92 -14.40
N GLY A 322 5.55 -6.28 -13.71
CA GLY A 322 6.32 -5.13 -14.23
C GLY A 322 6.00 -3.80 -13.55
N PRO A 323 6.30 -2.67 -14.22
CA PRO A 323 5.95 -1.33 -13.77
C PRO A 323 4.45 -1.19 -13.50
N THR A 324 4.10 -0.18 -12.72
CA THR A 324 2.71 0.12 -12.40
C THR A 324 2.07 0.86 -13.57
N PHE A 325 1.49 0.13 -14.52
CA PHE A 325 0.78 0.70 -15.69
C PHE A 325 -0.51 1.43 -15.32
N PHE A 326 -1.11 1.08 -14.16
CA PHE A 326 -2.29 1.73 -13.62
C PHE A 326 -2.12 2.10 -12.15
N TYR A 327 -2.28 3.39 -11.86
CA TYR A 327 -2.27 3.98 -10.54
C TYR A 327 -3.49 4.87 -10.37
N SER A 328 -4.48 4.35 -9.66
CA SER A 328 -5.81 4.95 -9.53
C SER A 328 -5.81 6.37 -8.99
N ARG A 329 -4.82 6.77 -8.17
CA ARG A 329 -4.70 8.14 -7.65
C ARG A 329 -4.39 9.20 -8.72
N ARG A 330 -4.07 8.82 -9.96
CA ARG A 330 -4.08 9.75 -11.10
C ARG A 330 -5.49 10.28 -11.41
N ILE A 331 -6.51 9.47 -11.15
CA ILE A 331 -7.91 9.87 -11.33
C ILE A 331 -8.32 10.71 -10.12
N GLY A 332 -8.69 11.97 -10.36
CA GLY A 332 -9.04 12.92 -9.29
C GLY A 332 -7.83 13.48 -8.53
N ALA A 333 -6.64 13.46 -9.14
CA ALA A 333 -5.45 14.09 -8.58
C ALA A 333 -5.63 15.62 -8.45
N ARG A 334 -4.73 16.26 -7.69
CA ARG A 334 -4.67 17.74 -7.63
C ARG A 334 -4.55 18.33 -9.04
N PRO A 335 -5.25 19.44 -9.34
CA PRO A 335 -5.11 20.13 -10.63
C PRO A 335 -3.65 20.39 -11.01
N HIS A 336 -3.30 20.17 -12.28
CA HIS A 336 -1.93 20.29 -12.77
C HIS A 336 -1.55 21.74 -13.13
N GLY A 337 -2.52 22.53 -13.55
CA GLY A 337 -2.33 23.93 -13.88
C GLY A 337 -2.14 24.81 -12.65
N SER A 338 -1.46 25.93 -12.84
CA SER A 338 -1.32 26.99 -11.86
C SER A 338 -2.10 28.23 -12.29
N ALA A 339 -2.41 29.08 -11.32
CA ALA A 339 -2.99 30.40 -11.54
C ALA A 339 -2.12 31.46 -10.84
N GLU A 340 -2.21 32.71 -11.31
CA GLU A 340 -1.45 33.84 -10.79
C GLU A 340 -2.40 34.88 -10.18
N GLY A 341 -2.00 35.46 -9.05
CA GLY A 341 -2.77 36.43 -8.25
C GLY A 341 -2.12 36.61 -6.88
N ASP A 342 -2.52 37.65 -6.15
CA ASP A 342 -2.06 37.87 -4.77
C ASP A 342 -2.70 36.85 -3.81
N PHE A 343 -3.97 36.51 -4.05
CA PHE A 343 -4.70 35.45 -3.37
C PHE A 343 -5.37 34.50 -4.38
N LEU A 344 -5.46 33.21 -4.04
CA LEU A 344 -5.92 32.14 -4.92
C LEU A 344 -6.81 31.15 -4.16
N ASP A 345 -8.02 30.84 -4.66
CA ASP A 345 -8.80 29.66 -4.26
C ASP A 345 -8.60 28.56 -5.29
N ASN A 346 -7.69 27.63 -5.00
CA ASN A 346 -7.40 26.49 -5.85
C ASN A 346 -8.13 25.24 -5.32
N PRO A 347 -8.79 24.45 -6.18
CA PRO A 347 -9.28 23.14 -5.78
C PRO A 347 -8.15 22.22 -5.33
N ASP A 348 -8.32 21.57 -4.18
CA ASP A 348 -7.33 20.64 -3.64
C ASP A 348 -7.21 19.36 -4.49
N ASN A 349 -8.32 18.94 -5.12
CA ASN A 349 -8.43 17.73 -5.92
C ASN A 349 -9.40 17.97 -7.09
N THR A 350 -9.16 17.29 -8.21
CA THR A 350 -10.08 17.31 -9.36
C THR A 350 -11.32 16.47 -9.07
N THR A 351 -12.51 17.00 -9.32
CA THR A 351 -13.76 16.28 -9.06
C THR A 351 -13.93 15.13 -10.04
N ILE A 352 -14.25 13.94 -9.53
CA ILE A 352 -14.61 12.79 -10.35
C ILE A 352 -16.12 12.85 -10.57
N ILE A 353 -16.54 13.08 -11.81
CA ILE A 353 -17.96 13.14 -12.18
C ILE A 353 -18.61 11.78 -11.96
N GLY A 354 -17.93 10.72 -12.40
CA GLY A 354 -18.33 9.35 -12.18
C GLY A 354 -17.29 8.36 -12.68
N ALA A 355 -17.40 7.13 -12.21
CA ALA A 355 -16.57 6.01 -12.63
C ALA A 355 -17.38 4.72 -12.61
N ALA A 356 -17.00 3.78 -13.46
CA ALA A 356 -17.56 2.44 -13.49
C ALA A 356 -16.45 1.43 -13.73
N LYS A 357 -16.54 0.27 -13.09
CA LYS A 357 -15.67 -0.87 -13.35
C LYS A 357 -16.48 -2.15 -13.45
N ILE A 358 -16.07 -3.04 -14.35
CA ILE A 358 -16.57 -4.40 -14.46
C ILE A 358 -15.42 -5.33 -14.14
N THR A 359 -15.61 -6.18 -13.14
CA THR A 359 -14.58 -7.10 -12.67
C THR A 359 -15.14 -8.49 -12.43
N GLY A 360 -14.34 -9.52 -12.68
CA GLY A 360 -14.69 -10.89 -12.33
C GLY A 360 -13.93 -11.94 -13.12
N ARG A 361 -14.33 -13.21 -12.95
CA ARG A 361 -13.66 -14.36 -13.57
C ARG A 361 -14.68 -15.34 -14.14
N LEU A 362 -14.52 -15.69 -15.40
CA LEU A 362 -15.38 -16.65 -16.11
C LEU A 362 -14.96 -18.09 -15.84
N ASN A 363 -15.88 -19.04 -16.05
CA ASN A 363 -15.61 -20.48 -15.90
C ASN A 363 -14.51 -21.00 -16.83
N SER A 364 -14.20 -20.27 -17.91
CA SER A 364 -13.09 -20.58 -18.81
C SER A 364 -11.71 -20.30 -18.21
N GLY A 365 -11.61 -19.75 -17.00
CA GLY A 365 -10.36 -19.26 -16.39
C GLY A 365 -9.95 -17.85 -16.83
N LEU A 366 -10.79 -17.17 -17.62
CA LEU A 366 -10.54 -15.79 -18.04
C LEU A 366 -10.99 -14.80 -16.95
N SER A 367 -10.04 -14.05 -16.40
CA SER A 367 -10.30 -12.90 -15.53
C SER A 367 -10.38 -11.62 -16.36
N ILE A 368 -11.39 -10.79 -16.07
CA ILE A 368 -11.67 -9.54 -16.78
C ILE A 368 -11.72 -8.40 -15.76
N GLY A 369 -11.01 -7.31 -16.06
CA GLY A 369 -11.10 -6.03 -15.36
C GLY A 369 -11.22 -4.91 -16.37
N VAL A 370 -12.31 -4.15 -16.33
CA VAL A 370 -12.51 -2.95 -17.17
C VAL A 370 -12.86 -1.80 -16.25
N LEU A 371 -12.22 -0.65 -16.40
CA LEU A 371 -12.51 0.56 -15.63
C LEU A 371 -12.58 1.76 -16.56
N SER A 372 -13.54 2.64 -16.33
CA SER A 372 -13.68 3.94 -17.00
C SER A 372 -14.02 5.01 -15.98
N ALA A 373 -13.42 6.19 -16.09
CA ALA A 373 -13.69 7.32 -15.21
C ALA A 373 -13.60 8.65 -15.96
N VAL A 374 -14.41 9.62 -15.52
CA VAL A 374 -14.39 10.99 -16.06
C VAL A 374 -14.22 11.99 -14.92
N THR A 375 -13.33 12.95 -15.11
CA THR A 375 -13.08 14.05 -14.18
C THR A 375 -13.50 15.38 -14.80
N SER A 376 -13.93 16.32 -13.97
CA SER A 376 -14.38 17.66 -14.39
C SER A 376 -13.23 18.57 -14.81
N THR A 377 -13.60 19.62 -15.54
CA THR A 377 -12.75 20.80 -15.68
C THR A 377 -12.76 21.58 -14.37
N GLU A 378 -11.57 21.93 -13.87
CA GLU A 378 -11.41 22.72 -12.64
C GLU A 378 -10.90 24.13 -12.93
N HIS A 379 -11.33 25.06 -12.08
CA HIS A 379 -10.94 26.47 -12.15
C HIS A 379 -10.43 26.93 -10.80
N ALA A 380 -9.41 27.78 -10.85
CA ALA A 380 -8.93 28.56 -9.73
C ALA A 380 -9.50 29.96 -9.81
N ASP A 381 -10.06 30.45 -8.71
CA ASP A 381 -10.46 31.85 -8.59
C ASP A 381 -9.26 32.66 -8.08
N THR A 382 -8.98 33.80 -8.72
CA THR A 382 -7.80 34.63 -8.42
C THR A 382 -8.22 36.03 -8.02
N PHE A 383 -7.43 36.63 -7.12
CA PHE A 383 -7.61 38.01 -6.71
C PHE A 383 -6.25 38.72 -6.66
N THR A 384 -6.17 39.89 -7.29
CA THR A 384 -5.04 40.82 -7.17
C THR A 384 -5.53 42.07 -6.48
N ALA A 385 -4.90 42.40 -5.35
CA ALA A 385 -5.21 43.55 -4.53
C ALA A 385 -4.86 44.84 -5.27
N ALA A 386 -5.62 45.90 -4.98
CA ALA A 386 -5.33 47.22 -5.49
C ALA A 386 -4.02 47.77 -4.89
N THR A 387 -3.07 48.19 -5.72
CA THR A 387 -1.91 48.98 -5.29
C THR A 387 -2.04 50.40 -5.81
N ASP A 388 -2.17 51.38 -4.90
CA ASP A 388 -2.03 52.84 -5.03
C ASP A 388 -2.50 53.54 -6.34
N SER A 389 -3.36 52.91 -7.16
CA SER A 389 -4.13 53.46 -8.31
C SER A 389 -4.75 52.39 -9.24
N THR A 390 -4.50 51.09 -9.04
CA THR A 390 -5.15 50.01 -9.81
C THR A 390 -6.45 49.51 -9.16
N GLN A 391 -7.44 49.12 -9.98
CA GLN A 391 -8.65 48.44 -9.48
C GLN A 391 -8.30 47.02 -9.03
N GLU A 392 -9.02 46.51 -8.02
CA GLU A 392 -9.01 45.08 -7.68
C GLU A 392 -9.39 44.25 -8.91
N ILE A 393 -8.63 43.18 -9.18
CA ILE A 393 -8.90 42.29 -10.32
C ILE A 393 -9.28 40.92 -9.77
N ARG A 394 -10.50 40.48 -10.08
CA ARG A 394 -10.93 39.09 -9.87
C ARG A 394 -10.84 38.32 -11.18
N GLY A 395 -10.14 37.20 -11.16
CA GLY A 395 -9.95 36.32 -12.30
C GLY A 395 -10.47 34.92 -12.03
N ARG A 396 -10.62 34.15 -13.11
CA ARG A 396 -10.90 32.72 -13.06
C ARG A 396 -10.07 32.01 -14.11
N THR A 397 -9.18 31.14 -13.67
CA THR A 397 -8.21 30.45 -14.54
C THR A 397 -8.52 28.98 -14.56
N ARG A 398 -8.62 28.38 -15.75
CA ARG A 398 -8.77 26.93 -15.89
C ARG A 398 -7.47 26.24 -15.49
N VAL A 399 -7.51 25.41 -14.46
CA VAL A 399 -6.33 24.71 -13.89
C VAL A 399 -6.34 23.20 -14.15
N GLU A 400 -7.49 22.63 -14.53
CA GLU A 400 -7.56 21.23 -14.98
C GLU A 400 -8.56 21.11 -16.14
N PRO A 401 -8.23 20.35 -17.21
CA PRO A 401 -9.19 20.03 -18.26
C PRO A 401 -10.12 18.87 -17.88
N LEU A 402 -11.17 18.64 -18.68
CA LEU A 402 -11.95 17.42 -18.56
C LEU A 402 -11.09 16.24 -19.02
N ASN A 403 -10.92 15.23 -18.16
CA ASN A 403 -10.13 14.04 -18.48
C ASN A 403 -10.99 12.78 -18.48
N GLY A 404 -10.79 11.93 -19.47
CA GLY A 404 -11.30 10.56 -19.53
C GLY A 404 -10.17 9.55 -19.33
N PHE A 405 -10.41 8.57 -18.45
CA PHE A 405 -9.50 7.48 -18.15
C PHE A 405 -10.15 6.14 -18.53
N GLY A 406 -9.37 5.22 -19.08
CA GLY A 406 -9.79 3.87 -19.40
C GLY A 406 -8.72 2.84 -19.08
N VAL A 407 -9.13 1.71 -18.53
CA VAL A 407 -8.26 0.56 -18.23
C VAL A 407 -8.97 -0.72 -18.64
N VAL A 408 -8.26 -1.61 -19.32
CA VAL A 408 -8.73 -2.97 -19.67
C VAL A 408 -7.64 -3.96 -19.30
N ARG A 409 -7.99 -4.99 -18.55
CA ARG A 409 -7.14 -6.13 -18.19
C ARG A 409 -7.87 -7.43 -18.54
N LEU A 410 -7.19 -8.31 -19.26
CA LEU A 410 -7.64 -9.66 -19.55
C LEU A 410 -6.53 -10.64 -19.15
N GLN A 411 -6.83 -11.60 -18.27
CA GLN A 411 -5.85 -12.60 -17.83
C GLN A 411 -6.45 -13.99 -17.95
N GLN A 412 -5.85 -14.82 -18.81
CA GLN A 412 -6.23 -16.20 -18.99
C GLN A 412 -5.37 -17.10 -18.10
N GLU A 413 -6.05 -17.99 -17.39
CA GLU A 413 -5.43 -19.07 -16.64
C GLU A 413 -5.53 -20.40 -17.39
N PHE A 414 -4.50 -21.24 -17.31
CA PHE A 414 -4.48 -22.53 -17.98
C PHE A 414 -3.55 -23.55 -17.33
N GLY A 415 -3.82 -24.84 -17.62
CA GLY A 415 -3.03 -25.98 -17.17
C GLY A 415 -3.26 -26.35 -15.71
N ALA A 416 -2.87 -27.58 -15.34
CA ALA A 416 -3.05 -28.10 -13.98
C ALA A 416 -2.26 -27.32 -12.91
N SER A 417 -1.12 -26.73 -13.29
CA SER A 417 -0.33 -25.84 -12.40
C SER A 417 -0.80 -24.38 -12.43
N GLN A 418 -1.93 -24.09 -13.08
CA GLN A 418 -2.60 -22.78 -13.04
C GLN A 418 -1.71 -21.61 -13.51
N SER A 419 -1.02 -21.82 -14.64
CA SER A 419 -0.22 -20.77 -15.28
C SER A 419 -1.11 -19.65 -15.78
N THR A 420 -0.59 -18.43 -15.85
CA THR A 420 -1.35 -17.27 -16.34
C THR A 420 -0.63 -16.53 -17.45
N VAL A 421 -1.40 -16.02 -18.40
CA VAL A 421 -0.96 -15.04 -19.40
C VAL A 421 -2.00 -13.94 -19.44
N GLY A 422 -1.57 -12.69 -19.54
CA GLY A 422 -2.48 -11.57 -19.54
C GLY A 422 -2.01 -10.38 -20.36
N VAL A 423 -2.96 -9.52 -20.70
CA VAL A 423 -2.76 -8.21 -21.32
C VAL A 423 -3.43 -7.12 -20.49
N MET A 424 -2.79 -5.96 -20.36
CA MET A 424 -3.40 -4.71 -19.88
C MET A 424 -3.23 -3.61 -20.92
N LEU A 425 -4.22 -2.73 -21.01
CA LEU A 425 -4.17 -1.48 -21.75
C LEU A 425 -4.71 -0.36 -20.87
N THR A 426 -4.03 0.78 -20.84
CA THR A 426 -4.51 2.01 -20.20
C THR A 426 -4.53 3.15 -21.20
N GLY A 427 -5.48 4.07 -21.04
CA GLY A 427 -5.67 5.22 -21.90
C GLY A 427 -6.13 6.44 -21.13
N VAL A 428 -5.54 7.59 -21.44
CA VAL A 428 -5.93 8.90 -20.94
C VAL A 428 -6.17 9.82 -22.12
N LYS A 429 -7.28 10.54 -22.11
CA LYS A 429 -7.61 11.55 -23.11
C LYS A 429 -8.11 12.80 -22.42
N ARG A 430 -7.56 13.95 -22.80
CA ARG A 430 -7.88 15.24 -22.19
C ARG A 430 -8.53 16.18 -23.20
N ASP A 431 -9.53 16.92 -22.74
CA ASP A 431 -10.17 17.98 -23.53
C ASP A 431 -9.40 19.30 -23.38
N ILE A 432 -8.32 19.41 -24.15
CA ILE A 432 -7.39 20.54 -24.15
C ILE A 432 -7.31 21.14 -25.56
N SER A 433 -7.43 22.45 -25.65
CA SER A 433 -7.20 23.22 -26.87
C SER A 433 -5.70 23.40 -27.13
N THR A 434 -5.29 23.18 -28.38
CA THR A 434 -3.90 23.42 -28.83
C THR A 434 -3.51 24.88 -28.56
N GLY A 435 -2.29 25.11 -28.05
CA GLY A 435 -1.78 26.44 -27.72
C GLY A 435 -2.35 27.07 -26.44
N SER A 436 -3.11 26.33 -25.63
CA SER A 436 -3.47 26.76 -24.27
C SER A 436 -2.33 26.48 -23.29
N ALA A 437 -2.27 27.22 -22.18
CA ALA A 437 -1.28 26.99 -21.12
C ALA A 437 -1.28 25.53 -20.60
N LEU A 438 -2.48 24.91 -20.53
CA LEU A 438 -2.61 23.49 -20.15
C LEU A 438 -2.02 22.55 -21.21
N ALA A 439 -2.07 22.89 -22.50
CA ALA A 439 -1.49 22.08 -23.57
C ALA A 439 0.03 22.00 -23.48
N GLU A 440 0.69 23.03 -22.96
CA GLU A 440 2.15 23.08 -22.80
C GLU A 440 2.67 22.21 -21.64
N ILE A 441 1.78 21.83 -20.71
CA ILE A 441 2.15 21.11 -19.49
C ILE A 441 1.54 19.71 -19.38
N LEU A 442 0.48 19.42 -20.14
CA LEU A 442 -0.20 18.13 -20.15
C LEU A 442 -0.15 17.46 -21.53
N ASN A 443 0.10 16.15 -21.52
CA ASN A 443 -0.09 15.34 -22.71
C ASN A 443 -1.59 15.33 -23.08
N LYS A 444 -1.90 15.48 -24.37
CA LYS A 444 -3.28 15.43 -24.86
C LYS A 444 -3.84 14.01 -24.77
N GLN A 445 -3.00 13.02 -25.06
CA GLN A 445 -3.32 11.61 -25.00
C GLN A 445 -2.13 10.80 -24.51
N ALA A 446 -2.41 9.75 -23.74
CA ALA A 446 -1.42 8.77 -23.32
C ALA A 446 -2.03 7.37 -23.40
N TYR A 447 -1.31 6.44 -24.01
CA TYR A 447 -1.67 5.03 -24.09
C TYR A 447 -0.50 4.19 -23.64
N THR A 448 -0.76 3.25 -22.75
CA THR A 448 0.25 2.29 -22.28
C THR A 448 -0.35 0.90 -22.26
N GLY A 449 0.50 -0.11 -22.32
CA GLY A 449 0.02 -1.48 -22.28
C GLY A 449 1.11 -2.48 -22.01
N ASN A 450 0.72 -3.64 -21.50
CA ASN A 450 1.63 -4.74 -21.25
C ASN A 450 0.99 -6.09 -21.59
N MET A 451 1.84 -7.06 -21.90
CA MET A 451 1.55 -8.47 -21.81
C MET A 451 2.42 -9.05 -20.71
N ASP A 452 1.86 -9.88 -19.84
CA ASP A 452 2.54 -10.52 -18.71
C ASP A 452 2.21 -12.01 -18.60
N TRP A 453 3.08 -12.76 -17.94
CA TRP A 453 2.88 -14.19 -17.71
C TRP A 453 3.52 -14.68 -16.42
N ASP A 454 2.92 -15.72 -15.85
CA ASP A 454 3.48 -16.58 -14.79
C ASP A 454 3.29 -18.04 -15.21
N LEU A 455 4.35 -18.67 -15.72
CA LEU A 455 4.33 -20.07 -16.14
C LEU A 455 4.85 -20.95 -15.01
N ARG A 456 3.98 -21.79 -14.47
CA ARG A 456 4.23 -22.64 -13.29
C ARG A 456 4.52 -24.08 -13.71
N PHE A 457 5.58 -24.66 -13.16
CA PHE A 457 6.01 -26.04 -13.41
C PHE A 457 6.10 -26.83 -12.10
N GLN A 458 5.90 -28.15 -12.15
CA GLN A 458 5.97 -29.06 -10.99
C GLN A 458 5.12 -28.57 -9.81
N GLY A 459 3.82 -28.37 -10.02
CA GLY A 459 2.91 -27.87 -8.98
C GLY A 459 3.19 -26.42 -8.55
N GLY A 460 3.95 -25.66 -9.35
CA GLY A 460 4.35 -24.29 -9.02
C GLY A 460 5.66 -24.17 -8.22
N LYS A 461 6.38 -25.28 -8.05
CA LYS A 461 7.74 -25.27 -7.46
C LYS A 461 8.70 -24.38 -8.25
N TYR A 462 8.58 -24.38 -9.58
CA TYR A 462 9.33 -23.47 -10.45
C TYR A 462 8.38 -22.54 -11.19
N VAL A 463 8.76 -21.27 -11.32
CA VAL A 463 7.96 -20.25 -11.99
C VAL A 463 8.83 -19.44 -12.95
N LEU A 464 8.48 -19.44 -14.24
CA LEU A 464 9.00 -18.52 -15.24
C LEU A 464 7.99 -17.38 -15.42
N SER A 465 8.33 -16.20 -14.93
CA SER A 465 7.48 -15.01 -14.99
C SER A 465 8.12 -13.92 -15.83
N GLY A 466 7.31 -13.01 -16.35
CA GLY A 466 7.81 -11.89 -17.14
C GLY A 466 6.73 -10.96 -17.63
N TYR A 467 7.18 -9.90 -18.30
CA TYR A 467 6.31 -8.99 -19.02
C TYR A 467 7.03 -8.36 -20.21
N THR A 468 6.25 -7.84 -21.15
CA THR A 468 6.66 -6.88 -22.17
C THR A 468 5.61 -5.78 -22.22
N GLY A 469 6.01 -4.54 -22.42
CA GLY A 469 5.10 -3.41 -22.43
C GLY A 469 5.57 -2.27 -23.29
N PHE A 470 4.64 -1.36 -23.58
CA PHE A 470 4.86 -0.19 -24.41
C PHE A 470 4.21 1.05 -23.78
N SER A 471 4.69 2.21 -24.19
CA SER A 471 4.06 3.50 -23.91
C SER A 471 4.03 4.36 -25.17
N HIS A 472 3.02 5.22 -25.27
CA HIS A 472 2.90 6.25 -26.28
C HIS A 472 2.19 7.47 -25.69
N ILE A 473 2.88 8.61 -25.61
CA ILE A 473 2.30 9.90 -25.26
C ILE A 473 2.30 10.83 -26.47
N SER A 474 1.28 11.69 -26.58
CA SER A 474 1.20 12.71 -27.63
C SER A 474 0.54 13.99 -27.14
N GLY A 475 0.97 15.13 -27.70
CA GLY A 475 0.52 16.44 -27.26
C GLY A 475 1.24 17.58 -27.95
N ASP A 476 1.18 18.76 -27.33
CA ASP A 476 1.95 19.92 -27.75
C ASP A 476 3.47 19.64 -27.65
N PRO A 477 4.31 20.17 -28.55
CA PRO A 477 5.75 20.02 -28.43
C PRO A 477 6.33 20.42 -27.07
N LEU A 478 5.77 21.44 -26.41
CA LEU A 478 6.23 21.86 -25.08
C LEU A 478 5.93 20.82 -23.99
N ALA A 479 4.77 20.14 -24.05
CA ALA A 479 4.47 19.04 -23.13
C ALA A 479 5.45 17.87 -23.32
N ILE A 480 5.78 17.55 -24.58
CA ILE A 480 6.76 16.49 -24.89
C ILE A 480 8.19 16.89 -24.50
N VAL A 481 8.55 18.18 -24.59
CA VAL A 481 9.81 18.70 -24.04
C VAL A 481 9.85 18.52 -22.52
N ARG A 482 8.75 18.78 -21.80
CA ARG A 482 8.69 18.54 -20.35
C ARG A 482 8.87 17.06 -20.02
N ALA A 483 8.23 16.15 -20.78
CA ALA A 483 8.41 14.71 -20.61
C ALA A 483 9.88 14.27 -20.85
N GLN A 484 10.55 14.81 -21.87
CA GLN A 484 11.96 14.56 -22.14
C GLN A 484 12.91 15.12 -21.06
N ARG A 485 12.57 16.29 -20.49
CA ARG A 485 13.37 16.97 -19.45
C ARG A 485 13.12 16.47 -18.04
N SER A 486 12.07 15.68 -17.83
CA SER A 486 11.66 15.15 -16.53
C SER A 486 12.76 14.34 -15.85
N SER A 487 12.68 14.23 -14.52
CA SER A 487 13.61 13.46 -13.70
C SER A 487 13.65 11.97 -14.04
N ALA A 488 12.65 11.47 -14.76
CA ALA A 488 12.64 10.09 -15.23
C ALA A 488 13.61 9.82 -16.39
N ARG A 489 14.14 10.85 -17.08
CA ARG A 489 14.90 10.67 -18.34
C ARG A 489 16.07 11.63 -18.56
N TYR A 490 15.89 12.92 -18.26
CA TYR A 490 16.88 13.97 -18.50
C TYR A 490 17.59 13.96 -19.88
N TYR A 491 16.84 14.03 -20.99
CA TYR A 491 17.42 14.02 -22.35
C TYR A 491 18.33 15.23 -22.67
N GLN A 492 18.27 16.28 -21.85
CA GLN A 492 19.10 17.48 -21.97
C GLN A 492 20.53 17.32 -21.43
N ARG A 493 20.88 16.15 -20.88
CA ARG A 493 22.21 15.90 -20.33
C ARG A 493 23.31 16.16 -21.37
N PRO A 494 24.37 16.92 -21.02
CA PRO A 494 25.41 17.28 -21.98
C PRO A 494 26.33 16.12 -22.34
N ASP A 495 26.42 15.10 -21.48
CA ASP A 495 27.27 13.93 -21.64
C ASP A 495 26.50 12.66 -22.05
N ALA A 496 25.22 12.79 -22.39
CA ALA A 496 24.43 11.71 -22.98
C ALA A 496 24.65 11.65 -24.51
N THR A 497 25.05 10.48 -24.98
CA THR A 497 25.36 10.13 -26.37
C THR A 497 24.24 9.37 -27.08
N HIS A 498 23.40 8.64 -26.35
CA HIS A 498 22.36 7.77 -26.89
C HIS A 498 20.95 8.41 -26.94
N VAL A 499 20.73 9.51 -26.22
CA VAL A 499 19.50 10.32 -26.23
C VAL A 499 19.84 11.79 -26.45
N ARG A 500 18.88 12.54 -27.02
CA ARG A 500 19.00 13.99 -27.24
C ARG A 500 17.62 14.65 -27.09
N LEU A 501 17.60 15.83 -26.48
CA LEU A 501 16.40 16.66 -26.42
C LEU A 501 16.00 17.14 -27.81
N ASP A 502 14.75 16.89 -28.20
CA ASP A 502 14.18 17.33 -29.46
C ASP A 502 12.89 18.12 -29.20
N SER A 503 12.94 19.44 -29.40
CA SER A 503 11.85 20.36 -29.10
C SER A 503 10.74 20.37 -30.14
N THR A 504 10.90 19.63 -31.25
CA THR A 504 9.91 19.57 -32.33
C THR A 504 8.97 18.38 -32.22
N ARG A 505 9.26 17.43 -31.31
CA ARG A 505 8.47 16.21 -31.15
C ARG A 505 7.09 16.52 -30.57
N THR A 506 6.08 15.94 -31.20
CA THR A 506 4.69 15.95 -30.73
C THR A 506 4.29 14.62 -30.06
N SER A 507 5.21 13.66 -29.98
CA SER A 507 4.99 12.38 -29.31
C SER A 507 6.28 11.73 -28.80
N LEU A 508 6.14 10.77 -27.88
CA LEU A 508 7.22 9.94 -27.35
C LEU A 508 6.69 8.51 -27.15
N SER A 509 7.45 7.51 -27.61
CA SER A 509 7.07 6.09 -27.48
C SER A 509 8.22 5.26 -26.95
N GLY A 510 7.94 4.35 -26.03
CA GLY A 510 8.95 3.50 -25.41
C GLY A 510 8.45 2.08 -25.15
N TYR A 511 9.36 1.26 -24.63
CA TYR A 511 9.11 -0.15 -24.33
C TYR A 511 9.78 -0.55 -23.02
N ALA A 512 9.26 -1.59 -22.39
CA ALA A 512 9.84 -2.21 -21.21
C ALA A 512 9.63 -3.72 -21.24
N GLY A 513 10.49 -4.50 -20.57
CA GLY A 513 10.28 -5.92 -20.44
C GLY A 513 11.15 -6.57 -19.37
N SER A 514 10.74 -7.73 -18.89
CA SER A 514 11.50 -8.53 -17.93
C SER A 514 11.22 -10.01 -18.11
N ILE A 515 12.22 -10.83 -17.78
CA ILE A 515 12.08 -12.27 -17.61
C ILE A 515 12.73 -12.69 -16.30
N ARG A 516 12.06 -13.59 -15.56
CA ARG A 516 12.43 -14.01 -14.21
C ARG A 516 12.19 -15.50 -14.06
N PHE A 517 13.11 -16.20 -13.42
CA PHE A 517 12.96 -17.62 -13.11
C PHE A 517 13.21 -17.87 -11.64
N ASN A 518 12.24 -18.46 -10.96
CA ASN A 518 12.26 -18.70 -9.52
C ASN A 518 11.99 -20.17 -9.17
N LYS A 519 12.57 -20.61 -8.07
CA LYS A 519 12.16 -21.80 -7.32
C LYS A 519 11.46 -21.33 -6.03
N ASN A 520 10.13 -21.44 -6.00
CA ASN A 520 9.28 -20.88 -4.95
C ASN A 520 8.99 -21.83 -3.77
N SER A 521 9.23 -23.13 -3.92
CA SER A 521 8.97 -24.11 -2.87
C SER A 521 10.02 -25.22 -2.77
N GLY A 522 10.02 -25.91 -1.63
CA GLY A 522 10.96 -26.97 -1.26
C GLY A 522 11.49 -26.82 0.17
N GLU A 523 12.07 -27.88 0.71
CA GLU A 523 12.47 -27.95 2.13
C GLU A 523 13.44 -26.82 2.53
N HIS A 524 14.62 -26.77 1.91
CA HIS A 524 15.69 -25.86 2.34
C HIS A 524 16.01 -24.71 1.38
N TRP A 525 16.20 -25.02 0.09
CA TRP A 525 16.80 -24.07 -0.85
C TRP A 525 15.77 -23.42 -1.78
N LEU A 526 15.72 -22.10 -1.75
CA LEU A 526 14.98 -21.25 -2.69
C LEU A 526 15.97 -20.37 -3.45
N TRP A 527 15.66 -20.04 -4.70
CA TRP A 527 16.51 -19.15 -5.50
C TRP A 527 15.71 -18.51 -6.62
N GLY A 528 16.21 -17.40 -7.12
CA GLY A 528 15.65 -16.73 -8.27
C GLY A 528 16.69 -15.92 -9.03
N THR A 529 16.42 -15.67 -10.30
CA THR A 529 17.22 -14.78 -11.15
C THR A 529 16.34 -14.11 -12.18
N GLY A 530 16.72 -12.92 -12.64
CA GLY A 530 16.01 -12.23 -13.70
C GLY A 530 16.77 -11.08 -14.31
N VAL A 531 16.26 -10.64 -15.46
CA VAL A 531 16.72 -9.45 -16.18
C VAL A 531 15.52 -8.57 -16.55
N SER A 532 15.75 -7.27 -16.65
CA SER A 532 14.78 -6.29 -17.12
C SER A 532 15.45 -5.26 -18.03
N ALA A 533 14.66 -4.63 -18.90
CA ALA A 533 15.09 -3.53 -19.73
C ALA A 533 13.93 -2.54 -19.91
N GLU A 534 14.24 -1.25 -19.84
CA GLU A 534 13.29 -0.14 -20.00
C GLU A 534 13.92 0.92 -20.89
N SER A 535 13.32 1.19 -22.04
CA SER A 535 13.88 2.12 -23.01
C SER A 535 13.82 3.56 -22.49
N PRO A 536 14.73 4.45 -22.92
CA PRO A 536 14.74 5.84 -22.43
C PRO A 536 13.41 6.58 -22.64
N ALA A 537 12.66 6.24 -23.68
CA ALA A 537 11.42 6.90 -24.06
C ALA A 537 10.17 6.32 -23.37
N PHE A 538 10.32 5.30 -22.54
CA PHE A 538 9.21 4.67 -21.83
C PHE A 538 8.60 5.65 -20.81
N GLU A 539 7.27 5.82 -20.78
CA GLU A 539 6.53 6.82 -19.98
C GLU A 539 5.16 6.29 -19.54
N LEU A 540 4.84 6.34 -18.24
CA LEU A 540 3.58 5.83 -17.68
C LEU A 540 2.78 6.86 -16.88
N ASN A 541 3.38 8.00 -16.51
CA ASN A 541 2.90 8.85 -15.41
C ASN A 541 1.52 9.50 -15.63
N ASP A 542 0.94 9.44 -16.83
CA ASP A 542 -0.45 9.87 -17.07
C ASP A 542 -1.50 8.95 -16.43
N ALA A 543 -1.27 7.64 -16.41
CA ALA A 543 -2.19 6.64 -15.86
C ALA A 543 -1.56 5.75 -14.77
N GLY A 544 -0.23 5.69 -14.73
CA GLY A 544 0.57 4.79 -13.90
C GLY A 544 1.65 5.54 -13.12
N ILE A 545 2.75 4.83 -12.83
CA ILE A 545 3.91 5.34 -12.09
C ILE A 545 5.20 4.95 -12.81
N LEU A 546 6.08 5.93 -13.02
CA LEU A 546 7.44 5.73 -13.48
C LEU A 546 8.39 6.74 -12.82
N PHE A 547 9.40 6.25 -12.11
CA PHE A 547 10.42 7.07 -11.45
C PHE A 547 11.63 7.34 -12.34
N GLY A 548 12.03 6.36 -13.16
CA GLY A 548 13.17 6.41 -14.05
C GLY A 548 12.95 5.49 -15.24
N ALA A 549 13.56 5.82 -16.37
CA ALA A 549 13.67 4.98 -17.55
C ALA A 549 15.16 4.81 -17.89
N ASP A 550 15.48 4.26 -19.07
CA ASP A 550 16.86 4.06 -19.53
C ASP A 550 17.64 3.09 -18.62
N GLY A 551 17.06 1.91 -18.36
CA GLY A 551 17.62 0.95 -17.40
C GLY A 551 17.63 -0.48 -17.95
N ILE A 552 18.73 -1.19 -17.75
CA ILE A 552 18.90 -2.63 -17.98
C ILE A 552 19.34 -3.22 -16.65
N GLY A 553 18.44 -3.95 -16.01
CA GLY A 553 18.64 -4.48 -14.67
C GLY A 553 18.86 -5.99 -14.67
N ASN A 554 19.61 -6.48 -13.69
CA ASN A 554 19.61 -7.89 -13.33
C ASN A 554 19.51 -8.05 -11.82
N TRP A 555 18.95 -9.19 -11.40
CA TRP A 555 18.93 -9.58 -9.99
C TRP A 555 19.06 -11.08 -9.84
N ALA A 556 19.56 -11.52 -8.69
CA ALA A 556 19.57 -12.92 -8.29
C ALA A 556 19.52 -13.03 -6.77
N TYR A 557 18.93 -14.11 -6.25
CA TYR A 557 19.01 -14.45 -4.83
C TYR A 557 19.14 -15.96 -4.62
N LEU A 558 19.69 -16.31 -3.47
CA LEU A 558 19.74 -17.66 -2.92
C LEU A 558 19.34 -17.58 -1.44
N ALA A 559 18.37 -18.39 -1.04
CA ALA A 559 17.92 -18.49 0.33
C ALA A 559 17.99 -19.94 0.83
N TYR A 560 18.43 -20.08 2.08
CA TYR A 560 18.36 -21.31 2.86
C TYR A 560 17.40 -21.10 4.02
N ARG A 561 16.44 -22.01 4.20
CA ARG A 561 15.51 -22.01 5.34
C ARG A 561 15.52 -23.34 6.09
N GLU A 562 15.25 -23.26 7.37
CA GLU A 562 14.91 -24.39 8.24
C GLU A 562 13.57 -24.10 8.89
N THR A 563 12.57 -24.93 8.62
CA THR A 563 11.20 -24.78 9.11
C THR A 563 10.89 -25.72 10.28
N LYS A 564 11.77 -26.69 10.56
CA LYS A 564 11.62 -27.65 11.64
C LYS A 564 12.30 -27.11 12.92
N PRO A 565 11.59 -27.09 14.07
CA PRO A 565 12.17 -26.62 15.32
C PRO A 565 13.42 -27.40 15.76
N GLY A 566 14.52 -26.69 15.97
CA GLY A 566 15.81 -27.22 16.41
C GLY A 566 16.04 -27.08 17.93
N LYS A 567 17.31 -26.98 18.34
CA LYS A 567 17.67 -26.76 19.77
C LYS A 567 17.43 -25.31 20.23
N LEU A 568 17.82 -24.34 19.41
CA LEU A 568 17.80 -22.91 19.75
C LEU A 568 16.66 -22.14 19.05
N PHE A 569 16.42 -22.44 17.77
CA PHE A 569 15.45 -21.76 16.92
C PHE A 569 14.26 -22.66 16.61
N ARG A 570 13.08 -22.05 16.40
CA ARG A 570 11.88 -22.68 15.85
C ARG A 570 11.98 -22.77 14.32
N ASP A 571 12.50 -21.71 13.73
CA ASP A 571 12.75 -21.57 12.30
C ASP A 571 13.80 -20.49 12.08
N TYR A 572 14.46 -20.54 10.93
CA TYR A 572 15.32 -19.47 10.45
C TYR A 572 15.44 -19.46 8.93
N GLU A 573 15.73 -18.29 8.37
CA GLU A 573 16.00 -18.08 6.96
C GLU A 573 17.23 -17.19 6.78
N LEU A 574 18.14 -17.60 5.90
CA LEU A 574 19.33 -16.86 5.52
C LEU A 574 19.28 -16.66 4.00
N GLN A 575 19.35 -15.42 3.54
CA GLN A 575 19.27 -15.07 2.12
C GLN A 575 20.40 -14.14 1.73
N VAL A 576 20.99 -14.40 0.57
CA VAL A 576 21.90 -13.49 -0.12
C VAL A 576 21.29 -13.10 -1.46
N SER A 577 21.38 -11.82 -1.82
CA SER A 577 20.90 -11.31 -3.10
C SER A 577 21.85 -10.28 -3.70
N THR A 578 21.78 -10.13 -5.01
CA THR A 578 22.48 -9.07 -5.75
C THR A 578 21.56 -8.43 -6.77
N PHE A 579 21.71 -7.12 -6.93
CA PHE A 579 21.01 -6.30 -7.91
C PHE A 579 22.03 -5.43 -8.62
N ALA A 580 21.89 -5.24 -9.93
CA ALA A 580 22.68 -4.26 -10.66
C ALA A 580 21.87 -3.68 -11.81
N GLU A 581 22.16 -2.43 -12.14
CA GLU A 581 21.50 -1.73 -13.24
C GLU A 581 22.52 -0.93 -14.04
N TRP A 582 22.36 -0.96 -15.37
CA TRP A 582 23.08 -0.13 -16.32
C TRP A 582 22.10 0.66 -17.15
N ASN A 583 22.50 1.82 -17.63
CA ASN A 583 21.74 2.50 -18.68
C ASN A 583 22.13 2.00 -20.09
N TYR A 584 21.51 2.54 -21.15
CA TYR A 584 21.81 2.14 -22.53
C TYR A 584 23.19 2.59 -23.05
N GLU A 585 23.96 3.33 -22.23
CA GLU A 585 25.39 3.62 -22.42
C GLU A 585 26.31 2.67 -21.66
N TRP A 586 25.77 1.63 -21.03
CA TRP A 586 26.50 0.71 -20.16
C TRP A 586 27.16 1.41 -18.96
N ILE A 587 26.61 2.55 -18.55
CA ILE A 587 26.97 3.21 -17.28
C ILE A 587 26.23 2.47 -16.18
N ARG A 588 26.98 1.88 -15.23
CA ARG A 588 26.39 1.20 -14.08
C ARG A 588 25.83 2.22 -13.09
N SER A 589 24.50 2.29 -13.00
CA SER A 589 23.76 3.15 -12.09
C SER A 589 23.93 2.71 -10.64
N PHE A 590 23.81 1.40 -10.38
CA PHE A 590 24.07 0.82 -9.07
C PHE A 590 24.44 -0.67 -9.15
N ARG A 591 25.08 -1.16 -8.09
CA ARG A 591 25.19 -2.58 -7.76
C ARG A 591 25.08 -2.74 -6.26
N ILE A 592 24.36 -3.75 -5.83
CA ILE A 592 24.04 -3.99 -4.43
C ILE A 592 24.24 -5.48 -4.11
N TYR A 593 24.72 -5.76 -2.89
CA TYR A 593 24.73 -7.07 -2.27
C TYR A 593 23.99 -7.01 -0.94
N ASP A 594 22.90 -7.77 -0.80
CA ASP A 594 22.11 -7.84 0.43
C ASP A 594 22.24 -9.21 1.10
N PHE A 595 22.20 -9.19 2.42
CA PHE A 595 22.24 -10.35 3.29
C PHE A 595 21.12 -10.20 4.32
N ASN A 596 20.11 -11.06 4.22
CA ASN A 596 18.96 -11.09 5.13
C ASN A 596 19.05 -12.33 6.02
N PHE A 597 18.90 -12.13 7.33
CA PHE A 597 18.87 -13.19 8.32
C PHE A 597 17.65 -13.03 9.20
N ASN A 598 16.80 -14.04 9.27
CA ASN A 598 15.61 -14.05 10.11
C ASN A 598 15.65 -15.27 11.02
N PHE A 599 15.46 -15.08 12.32
CA PHE A 599 15.47 -16.14 13.32
C PHE A 599 14.25 -16.02 14.22
N THR A 600 13.53 -17.13 14.42
CA THR A 600 12.49 -17.24 15.44
C THR A 600 13.00 -18.14 16.56
N PHE A 601 13.11 -17.60 17.78
CA PHE A 601 13.53 -18.36 18.96
C PHE A 601 12.38 -19.21 19.53
N LYS A 602 12.71 -20.20 20.38
CA LYS A 602 11.69 -21.07 21.02
C LYS A 602 10.64 -20.34 21.86
N ASN A 603 10.98 -19.16 22.37
CA ASN A 603 10.06 -18.28 23.09
C ASN A 603 9.30 -17.29 22.17
N PHE A 604 9.30 -17.53 20.86
CA PHE A 604 8.67 -16.70 19.82
C PHE A 604 9.24 -15.29 19.67
N TRP A 605 10.39 -15.00 20.27
CA TRP A 605 11.12 -13.79 19.93
C TRP A 605 11.64 -13.91 18.51
N ARG A 606 11.65 -12.80 17.78
CA ARG A 606 12.12 -12.74 16.40
C ARG A 606 13.26 -11.75 16.28
N LEU A 607 14.36 -12.21 15.70
CA LEU A 607 15.53 -11.39 15.35
C LEU A 607 15.64 -11.36 13.82
N GLY A 608 15.58 -10.16 13.25
CA GLY A 608 15.90 -9.90 11.86
C GLY A 608 17.18 -9.08 11.76
N MET A 609 18.10 -9.48 10.89
CA MET A 609 19.30 -8.71 10.55
C MET A 609 19.37 -8.54 9.05
N HIS A 610 19.58 -7.32 8.59
CA HIS A 610 19.79 -6.99 7.19
C HIS A 610 21.12 -6.26 7.07
N TYR A 611 22.04 -6.81 6.27
CA TYR A 611 23.28 -6.16 5.89
C TYR A 611 23.31 -5.94 4.40
N HIS A 612 23.66 -4.73 3.99
CA HIS A 612 23.70 -4.30 2.61
C HIS A 612 25.04 -3.64 2.31
N ASN A 613 25.58 -3.91 1.13
CA ASN A 613 26.78 -3.27 0.62
C ASN A 613 26.56 -2.79 -0.81
N ALA A 614 26.80 -1.50 -1.03
CA ALA A 614 26.87 -0.88 -2.34
C ALA A 614 28.27 -0.28 -2.53
N PRO A 615 29.06 -0.72 -3.53
CA PRO A 615 30.32 -0.08 -3.89
C PRO A 615 30.07 1.28 -4.56
N ASP A 616 31.15 1.99 -4.90
CA ASP A 616 31.03 3.24 -5.66
C ASP A 616 30.29 3.01 -6.98
N ASN A 617 29.36 3.91 -7.28
CA ASN A 617 28.52 3.87 -8.46
C ASN A 617 28.46 5.23 -9.15
N LEU A 618 27.66 5.34 -10.21
CA LEU A 618 27.45 6.55 -10.98
C LEU A 618 25.97 6.89 -10.98
N SER A 619 25.64 8.17 -10.82
CA SER A 619 24.27 8.67 -10.94
C SER A 619 24.19 9.69 -12.06
N TRP A 620 23.30 9.42 -13.01
CA TRP A 620 22.94 10.35 -14.07
C TRP A 620 21.83 11.33 -13.64
N THR A 621 21.21 11.13 -12.47
CA THR A 621 20.13 11.97 -11.94
C THR A 621 20.62 12.97 -10.89
N LYS A 622 21.76 12.73 -10.23
CA LYS A 622 22.23 13.54 -9.08
C LYS A 622 22.47 15.02 -9.39
N THR A 623 22.83 15.36 -10.63
CA THR A 623 23.02 16.74 -11.11
C THR A 623 21.77 17.35 -11.75
N ARG A 624 20.62 16.65 -11.70
CA ARG A 624 19.31 17.09 -12.21
C ARG A 624 19.32 17.54 -13.67
N GLY A 625 19.85 16.68 -14.55
CA GLY A 625 19.99 16.95 -15.98
C GLY A 625 21.34 17.54 -16.40
N GLY A 626 22.30 17.62 -15.47
CA GLY A 626 23.71 17.88 -15.76
C GLY A 626 24.51 16.62 -16.10
N PRO A 627 25.85 16.69 -16.09
CA PRO A 627 26.68 15.52 -16.35
C PRO A 627 26.54 14.45 -15.25
N VAL A 628 26.87 13.21 -15.58
CA VAL A 628 26.90 12.08 -14.63
C VAL A 628 27.85 12.40 -13.47
N MET A 629 27.48 12.03 -12.25
CA MET A 629 28.27 12.21 -11.04
C MET A 629 28.55 10.87 -10.35
N GLY A 630 29.65 10.75 -9.62
CA GLY A 630 29.88 9.62 -8.72
C GLY A 630 28.89 9.59 -7.55
N THR A 631 28.57 8.39 -7.08
CA THR A 631 27.93 8.16 -5.78
C THR A 631 28.85 7.29 -4.92
N PRO A 632 29.10 7.68 -3.66
CA PRO A 632 30.03 6.95 -2.82
C PRO A 632 29.47 5.57 -2.47
N SER A 633 30.38 4.64 -2.24
CA SER A 633 30.05 3.36 -1.62
C SER A 633 29.39 3.62 -0.27
N HIS A 634 28.42 2.77 0.08
CA HIS A 634 27.80 2.79 1.38
C HIS A 634 27.52 1.37 1.86
N GLN A 635 27.42 1.25 3.17
CA GLN A 635 27.05 0.03 3.85
C GLN A 635 25.88 0.32 4.76
N HIS A 636 24.99 -0.64 4.91
CA HIS A 636 23.79 -0.52 5.72
C HIS A 636 23.65 -1.74 6.61
N LEU A 637 23.50 -1.52 7.91
CA LEU A 637 23.17 -2.56 8.89
C LEU A 637 21.84 -2.20 9.54
N GLN A 638 20.89 -3.12 9.51
CA GLN A 638 19.64 -3.01 10.22
C GLN A 638 19.42 -4.23 11.10
N VAL A 639 19.03 -3.99 12.34
CA VAL A 639 18.64 -5.01 13.30
C VAL A 639 17.22 -4.75 13.76
N ARG A 640 16.40 -5.80 13.75
CA ARG A 640 15.02 -5.80 14.25
C ARG A 640 14.89 -6.87 15.30
N LEU A 641 14.36 -6.50 16.46
CA LEU A 641 14.05 -7.45 17.54
C LEU A 641 12.60 -7.24 17.96
N SER A 642 11.87 -8.32 18.15
CA SER A 642 10.52 -8.27 18.72
C SER A 642 10.27 -9.45 19.62
N ASN A 643 9.42 -9.26 20.63
CA ASN A 643 8.94 -10.36 21.44
C ASN A 643 7.85 -11.17 20.73
N ASN A 644 7.26 -12.11 21.47
CA ASN A 644 6.13 -12.88 21.01
C ASN A 644 4.97 -11.97 20.55
N HIS A 645 4.55 -12.11 19.28
CA HIS A 645 3.42 -11.37 18.74
C HIS A 645 2.12 -11.64 19.51
N ALA A 646 2.02 -12.82 20.14
CA ALA A 646 0.84 -13.21 20.87
C ALA A 646 0.73 -12.62 22.30
N SER A 647 1.74 -11.86 22.76
CA SER A 647 1.74 -11.25 24.09
C SER A 647 0.83 -10.03 24.18
N ASN A 648 0.18 -9.83 25.33
CA ASN A 648 -0.66 -8.65 25.62
C ASN A 648 0.17 -7.35 25.69
N PHE A 649 1.46 -7.49 26.00
CA PHE A 649 2.45 -6.44 25.84
C PHE A 649 3.36 -6.82 24.67
N ASN A 650 3.07 -6.28 23.50
CA ASN A 650 3.89 -6.47 22.31
C ASN A 650 4.90 -5.34 22.21
N TRP A 651 6.14 -5.68 21.86
CA TRP A 651 7.12 -4.68 21.48
C TRP A 651 7.98 -5.12 20.30
N ARG A 652 8.42 -4.13 19.54
CA ARG A 652 9.37 -4.28 18.43
C ARG A 652 10.32 -3.10 18.45
N ALA A 653 11.61 -3.36 18.37
CA ALA A 653 12.63 -2.36 18.15
C ALA A 653 13.29 -2.58 16.78
N ARG A 654 13.60 -1.48 16.09
CA ARG A 654 14.36 -1.46 14.84
C ARG A 654 15.45 -0.42 14.98
N THR A 655 16.67 -0.79 14.63
CA THR A 655 17.79 0.16 14.52
C THR A 655 18.47 -0.05 13.18
N SER A 656 18.84 1.03 12.54
CA SER A 656 19.40 1.10 11.20
C SER A 656 20.58 2.07 11.21
N TYR A 657 21.67 1.67 10.59
CA TYR A 657 22.85 2.52 10.43
C TYR A 657 23.39 2.36 9.01
N ILE A 658 23.42 3.46 8.26
CA ILE A 658 24.05 3.57 6.95
C ILE A 658 25.30 4.44 7.14
N TRP A 659 26.39 4.08 6.49
CA TRP A 659 27.59 4.91 6.42
C TRP A 659 28.20 4.83 5.02
N ASP A 660 28.76 5.94 4.54
CA ASP A 660 29.31 6.06 3.20
C ASP A 660 30.81 6.41 3.19
N GLY A 661 31.43 6.29 2.00
CA GLY A 661 32.85 6.58 1.79
C GLY A 661 33.25 8.06 1.86
N LEU A 662 32.33 8.98 2.13
CA LEU A 662 32.52 10.43 2.24
C LEU A 662 32.12 10.97 3.62
N ASP A 663 32.28 10.16 4.67
CA ASP A 663 31.92 10.46 6.06
C ASP A 663 30.42 10.81 6.27
N GLY A 664 29.57 10.46 5.30
CA GLY A 664 28.12 10.53 5.43
C GLY A 664 27.58 9.34 6.22
N PHE A 665 26.48 9.55 6.93
CA PHE A 665 25.81 8.50 7.69
C PHE A 665 24.30 8.76 7.82
N ASP A 666 23.54 7.70 8.07
CA ASP A 666 22.14 7.76 8.49
C ASP A 666 21.97 6.79 9.66
N PHE A 667 21.65 7.32 10.82
CA PHE A 667 21.26 6.54 11.99
C PHE A 667 19.77 6.73 12.24
N SER A 668 19.01 5.64 12.24
CA SER A 668 17.60 5.66 12.63
C SER A 668 17.30 4.56 13.63
N SER A 669 16.53 4.89 14.66
CA SER A 669 16.08 3.94 15.67
C SER A 669 14.62 4.21 16.02
N SER A 670 13.82 3.15 16.01
CA SER A 670 12.42 3.21 16.43
C SER A 670 12.07 2.02 17.30
N ALA A 671 11.12 2.24 18.20
CA ALA A 671 10.58 1.19 19.05
C ALA A 671 9.08 1.33 19.16
N ARG A 672 8.33 0.30 18.78
CA ARG A 672 6.89 0.22 18.98
C ARG A 672 6.60 -0.57 20.25
N PHE A 673 5.79 0.00 21.12
CA PHE A 673 5.20 -0.66 22.28
C PHE A 673 3.69 -0.67 22.09
N SER A 674 3.05 -1.82 22.26
CA SER A 674 1.59 -1.94 22.26
C SER A 674 1.15 -2.75 23.47
N VAL A 675 0.15 -2.26 24.17
CA VAL A 675 -0.46 -2.91 25.32
C VAL A 675 -1.97 -2.93 25.16
N LYS A 676 -2.60 -3.99 25.67
CA LYS A 676 -4.06 -4.10 25.77
C LYS A 676 -4.47 -4.17 27.24
N PRO A 677 -4.74 -3.02 27.88
CA PRO A 677 -5.07 -2.99 29.31
C PRO A 677 -6.43 -3.62 29.62
N THR A 678 -7.35 -3.62 28.66
CA THR A 678 -8.67 -4.26 28.73
C THR A 678 -8.97 -4.92 27.39
N ASP A 679 -10.04 -5.71 27.32
CA ASP A 679 -10.43 -6.35 26.06
C ASP A 679 -10.83 -5.35 24.97
N ALA A 680 -11.33 -4.17 25.35
CA ALA A 680 -11.82 -3.14 24.42
C ALA A 680 -10.78 -2.07 24.06
N LEU A 681 -9.63 -2.02 24.72
CA LEU A 681 -8.66 -0.92 24.61
C LEU A 681 -7.29 -1.42 24.19
N GLU A 682 -6.77 -0.88 23.08
CA GLU A 682 -5.37 -1.01 22.67
C GLU A 682 -4.68 0.36 22.69
N LEU A 683 -3.54 0.44 23.38
CA LEU A 683 -2.68 1.61 23.41
C LEU A 683 -1.36 1.26 22.75
N SER A 684 -0.88 2.10 21.83
CA SER A 684 0.45 1.94 21.28
C SER A 684 1.21 3.26 21.18
N LEU A 685 2.52 3.14 21.35
CA LEU A 685 3.49 4.22 21.38
C LEU A 685 4.67 3.80 20.49
N GLU A 686 5.05 4.66 19.55
CA GLU A 686 6.14 4.41 18.61
C GLU A 686 7.04 5.64 18.50
N PRO A 687 7.98 5.84 19.44
CA PRO A 687 9.07 6.80 19.30
C PRO A 687 10.00 6.44 18.15
N GLU A 688 10.41 7.45 17.42
CA GLU A 688 11.39 7.37 16.35
C GLU A 688 12.37 8.54 16.45
N TYR A 689 13.65 8.21 16.24
CA TYR A 689 14.73 9.19 16.12
C TYR A 689 15.57 8.85 14.91
N GLU A 690 15.87 9.86 14.11
CA GLU A 690 16.70 9.78 12.92
C GLU A 690 17.72 10.91 12.95
N ARG A 691 18.96 10.59 12.57
CA ARG A 691 20.00 11.56 12.28
C ARG A 691 20.71 11.18 11.00
N GLU A 692 20.70 12.07 10.04
CA GLU A 692 21.27 11.86 8.71
C GLU A 692 22.28 12.97 8.42
N ARG A 693 23.50 12.59 8.04
CA ARG A 693 24.48 13.48 7.44
C ARG A 693 24.76 13.03 6.01
N THR A 694 24.34 13.83 5.04
CA THR A 694 24.65 13.61 3.61
C THR A 694 25.69 14.62 3.16
N SER A 695 26.85 14.15 2.66
CA SER A 695 27.97 15.02 2.26
C SER A 695 27.80 15.68 0.89
N GLN A 696 26.82 15.26 0.09
CA GLN A 696 26.63 15.72 -1.30
C GLN A 696 25.15 15.87 -1.68
N GLN A 697 24.43 16.70 -0.93
CA GLN A 697 23.04 17.05 -1.25
C GLN A 697 23.02 18.09 -2.38
N TYR A 698 22.29 17.82 -3.46
CA TYR A 698 22.11 18.80 -4.54
C TYR A 698 21.49 20.09 -4.00
N PHE A 699 22.09 21.23 -4.34
CA PHE A 699 21.66 22.54 -3.85
C PHE A 699 21.05 23.40 -4.97
N THR A 700 21.82 23.70 -6.02
CA THR A 700 21.36 24.49 -7.17
C THR A 700 22.25 24.28 -8.40
N ARG A 701 21.85 24.88 -9.53
CA ARG A 701 22.67 25.02 -10.74
C ARG A 701 22.72 26.48 -11.17
N PHE A 702 23.91 26.97 -11.52
CA PHE A 702 24.08 28.23 -12.24
C PHE A 702 24.52 27.93 -13.67
N GLU A 703 23.81 28.54 -14.63
CA GLU A 703 24.09 28.38 -16.06
C GLU A 703 25.22 29.33 -16.48
N ASP A 704 25.99 28.94 -17.50
CA ASP A 704 27.01 29.74 -18.20
C ASP A 704 28.10 30.40 -17.35
N THR A 705 28.22 29.97 -16.10
CA THR A 705 29.19 30.49 -15.11
C THR A 705 30.17 29.41 -14.65
N GLY A 706 30.02 28.17 -15.14
CA GLY A 706 30.83 27.03 -14.74
C GLY A 706 32.06 26.79 -15.60
N ARG A 707 32.82 25.77 -15.21
CA ARG A 707 34.07 25.40 -15.88
C ARG A 707 33.81 24.62 -17.17
N PRO A 708 34.76 24.61 -18.12
CA PRO A 708 34.67 23.79 -19.33
C PRO A 708 34.44 22.30 -19.03
N GLU A 709 35.07 21.76 -17.99
CA GLU A 709 34.93 20.35 -17.57
C GLU A 709 33.50 19.99 -17.17
N THR A 710 32.72 20.96 -16.68
CA THR A 710 31.30 20.80 -16.32
C THR A 710 30.36 21.41 -17.35
N PHE A 711 30.82 21.52 -18.60
CA PHE A 711 30.02 21.98 -19.73
C PHE A 711 29.48 23.41 -19.54
N GLY A 712 30.29 24.29 -18.95
CA GLY A 712 29.96 25.71 -18.77
C GLY A 712 28.97 26.00 -17.63
N ASN A 713 28.54 24.99 -16.87
CA ASN A 713 27.56 25.15 -15.79
C ASN A 713 28.17 24.81 -14.42
N ARG A 714 27.76 25.52 -13.36
CA ARG A 714 28.10 25.19 -11.97
C ARG A 714 27.01 24.32 -11.37
N TYR A 715 27.37 23.11 -10.94
CA TYR A 715 26.46 22.21 -10.22
C TYR A 715 26.85 22.20 -8.75
N VAL A 716 26.05 22.87 -7.93
CA VAL A 716 26.37 23.15 -6.53
C VAL A 716 25.72 22.13 -5.61
N PHE A 717 26.51 21.65 -4.65
CA PHE A 717 26.13 20.72 -3.61
C PHE A 717 26.47 21.31 -2.24
N SER A 718 25.83 20.79 -1.20
CA SER A 718 26.15 21.09 0.20
C SER A 718 26.14 19.80 1.00
N ALA A 719 26.90 19.76 2.10
CA ALA A 719 26.60 18.82 3.16
C ALA A 719 25.32 19.25 3.90
N ILE A 720 24.55 18.30 4.41
CA ILE A 720 23.40 18.56 5.28
C ILE A 720 23.44 17.60 6.47
N ASP A 721 23.32 18.12 7.69
CA ASP A 721 23.13 17.34 8.93
C ASP A 721 21.69 17.59 9.41
N ARG A 722 20.90 16.52 9.39
CA ARG A 722 19.47 16.50 9.72
C ARG A 722 19.26 15.71 10.99
N SER A 723 18.33 16.17 11.81
CA SER A 723 17.84 15.41 12.96
C SER A 723 16.33 15.45 13.01
N THR A 724 15.71 14.30 13.18
CA THR A 724 14.26 14.14 13.28
C THR A 724 13.94 13.38 14.54
N ILE A 725 12.93 13.84 15.28
CA ILE A 725 12.33 13.09 16.37
C ILE A 725 10.81 13.15 16.22
N SER A 726 10.18 12.00 16.36
CA SER A 726 8.73 11.88 16.32
C SER A 726 8.27 10.83 17.32
N THR A 727 6.99 10.86 17.67
CA THR A 727 6.39 9.80 18.47
C THR A 727 4.96 9.61 18.05
N GLN A 728 4.65 8.45 17.49
CA GLN A 728 3.27 8.11 17.16
C GLN A 728 2.57 7.53 18.38
N ILE A 729 1.41 8.08 18.70
CA ILE A 729 0.55 7.65 19.79
C ILE A 729 -0.77 7.21 19.17
N ARG A 730 -1.19 5.98 19.45
CA ARG A 730 -2.47 5.45 19.00
C ARG A 730 -3.25 4.85 20.16
N LEU A 731 -4.53 5.22 20.23
CA LEU A 731 -5.51 4.61 21.10
C LEU A 731 -6.64 4.06 20.23
N ASN A 732 -6.90 2.77 20.32
CA ASN A 732 -8.07 2.15 19.71
C ASN A 732 -8.98 1.67 20.82
N TYR A 733 -10.21 2.18 20.86
CA TYR A 733 -11.23 1.79 21.82
C TYR A 733 -12.46 1.27 21.09
N ALA A 734 -12.69 -0.04 21.15
CA ALA A 734 -13.85 -0.68 20.56
C ALA A 734 -14.94 -0.84 21.62
N ILE A 735 -15.94 0.05 21.60
CA ILE A 735 -17.07 0.02 22.53
C ILE A 735 -17.92 -1.23 22.26
N THR A 736 -18.14 -1.51 20.97
CA THR A 736 -18.66 -2.77 20.44
C THR A 736 -17.92 -3.08 19.13
N PRO A 737 -18.07 -4.28 18.54
CA PRO A 737 -17.56 -4.56 17.19
C PRO A 737 -18.00 -3.56 16.12
N ASP A 738 -19.15 -2.91 16.32
CA ASP A 738 -19.80 -2.00 15.38
C ASP A 738 -19.62 -0.52 15.74
N LEU A 739 -19.14 -0.19 16.94
CA LEU A 739 -18.91 1.16 17.43
C LEU A 739 -17.49 1.29 17.99
N SER A 740 -16.64 2.06 17.32
CA SER A 740 -15.23 2.22 17.68
C SER A 740 -14.79 3.68 17.65
N LEU A 741 -13.86 4.00 18.54
CA LEU A 741 -13.18 5.27 18.63
C LEU A 741 -11.68 5.04 18.44
N GLU A 742 -11.09 5.76 17.49
CA GLU A 742 -9.66 5.72 17.19
C GLU A 742 -9.07 7.11 17.42
N LEU A 743 -8.00 7.20 18.21
CA LEU A 743 -7.19 8.40 18.39
C LEU A 743 -5.81 8.17 17.83
N TYR A 744 -5.33 9.17 17.10
CA TYR A 744 -3.96 9.28 16.63
C TYR A 744 -3.39 10.63 17.06
N ALA A 745 -2.15 10.64 17.52
CA ALA A 745 -1.39 11.85 17.73
C ALA A 745 0.08 11.63 17.37
N GLU A 746 0.70 12.62 16.75
CA GLU A 746 2.08 12.60 16.33
C GLU A 746 2.70 13.99 16.56
N PRO A 747 3.31 14.23 17.73
CA PRO A 747 4.32 15.26 17.86
C PRO A 747 5.53 14.89 16.98
N PHE A 748 6.01 15.88 16.24
CA PHE A 748 7.11 15.76 15.31
C PHE A 748 7.97 17.02 15.37
N ALA A 749 9.29 16.83 15.33
CA ALA A 749 10.23 17.91 15.11
C ALA A 749 11.36 17.43 14.20
N ALA A 750 11.74 18.27 13.25
CA ALA A 750 12.89 18.04 12.39
C ALA A 750 13.74 19.30 12.28
N SER A 751 15.04 19.10 12.05
CA SER A 751 15.94 20.17 11.66
C SER A 751 16.88 19.74 10.56
N GLY A 752 17.42 20.72 9.85
CA GLY A 752 18.45 20.51 8.84
C GLY A 752 19.36 21.71 8.75
N ARG A 753 20.67 21.47 8.89
CA ARG A 753 21.71 22.50 8.75
C ARG A 753 22.63 22.19 7.58
N ARG A 754 22.84 23.16 6.71
CA ARG A 754 23.73 23.05 5.54
C ARG A 754 25.09 23.69 5.79
N PHE A 755 26.11 23.05 5.23
CA PHE A 755 27.50 23.49 5.32
C PHE A 755 28.31 22.86 4.19
N ASP A 756 29.61 23.15 4.12
CA ASP A 756 30.54 22.61 3.11
C ASP A 756 30.00 22.72 1.67
N PHE A 757 29.62 23.94 1.28
CA PHE A 757 29.16 24.20 -0.08
C PHE A 757 30.29 24.01 -1.09
N GLY A 758 30.00 23.37 -2.23
CA GLY A 758 30.98 23.19 -3.28
C GLY A 758 30.34 22.83 -4.62
N GLU A 759 31.13 22.94 -5.68
CA GLU A 759 30.70 22.60 -7.05
C GLU A 759 31.36 21.31 -7.55
N LEU A 760 30.64 20.57 -8.39
CA LEU A 760 31.20 19.40 -9.07
C LEU A 760 32.46 19.78 -9.84
N ARG A 761 33.59 19.12 -9.57
CA ARG A 761 34.87 19.48 -10.21
C ARG A 761 35.01 18.92 -11.63
N LYS A 762 34.50 17.70 -11.85
CA LYS A 762 34.50 17.01 -13.15
C LYS A 762 33.41 15.93 -13.21
N PRO A 763 32.89 15.58 -14.40
CA PRO A 763 31.96 14.47 -14.59
C PRO A 763 32.50 13.15 -14.05
N ARG A 764 31.59 12.25 -13.68
CA ARG A 764 31.86 10.87 -13.23
C ARG A 764 32.82 10.79 -12.04
N SER A 765 32.84 11.81 -11.19
CA SER A 765 33.67 11.88 -9.99
C SER A 765 32.83 12.18 -8.74
N LEU A 766 33.43 11.88 -7.58
CA LEU A 766 32.93 12.30 -6.28
C LEU A 766 33.50 13.68 -5.88
N ASP A 767 34.39 14.25 -6.68
CA ASP A 767 35.20 15.40 -6.28
C ASP A 767 34.38 16.69 -6.36
N LEU A 768 34.20 17.34 -5.21
CA LEU A 768 33.70 18.71 -5.13
C LEU A 768 34.87 19.68 -4.96
N ARG A 769 34.78 20.85 -5.60
CA ARG A 769 35.57 22.02 -5.25
C ARG A 769 34.77 22.82 -4.22
N PHE A 770 35.20 22.75 -2.96
CA PHE A 770 34.53 23.45 -1.87
C PHE A 770 34.80 24.97 -1.95
N TYR A 771 33.76 25.77 -1.72
CA TYR A 771 33.88 27.23 -1.64
C TYR A 771 34.61 27.63 -0.35
N GLY A 772 35.42 28.69 -0.41
CA GLY A 772 36.41 29.03 0.62
C GLY A 772 37.76 28.33 0.43
N THR A 773 37.90 27.50 -0.61
CA THR A 773 39.17 26.87 -1.03
C THR A 773 39.49 27.21 -2.49
N ASP A 774 40.66 26.82 -3.01
CA ASP A 774 41.04 26.97 -4.42
C ASP A 774 40.79 28.40 -4.97
N GLY A 775 41.12 29.43 -4.18
CA GLY A 775 40.99 30.85 -4.55
C GLY A 775 39.57 31.43 -4.47
N THR A 776 38.57 30.64 -4.05
CA THR A 776 37.21 31.13 -3.80
C THR A 776 37.07 31.65 -2.36
N THR A 777 36.11 32.55 -2.14
CA THR A 777 35.69 32.96 -0.80
C THR A 777 34.19 32.69 -0.63
N ILE A 778 33.79 32.39 0.61
CA ILE A 778 32.40 32.24 1.01
C ILE A 778 32.20 32.98 2.32
N THR A 779 31.23 33.90 2.35
CA THR A 779 30.91 34.70 3.54
C THR A 779 29.43 34.59 3.85
N LYS A 780 29.09 34.22 5.09
CA LYS A 780 27.71 34.18 5.55
C LYS A 780 27.17 35.61 5.71
N ASN A 781 26.00 35.88 5.18
CA ASN A 781 25.26 37.14 5.32
C ASN A 781 23.89 36.87 5.99
N ALA A 782 23.00 37.88 6.03
CA ALA A 782 21.69 37.74 6.68
C ALA A 782 20.72 36.82 5.91
N GLU A 783 20.89 36.69 4.60
CA GLU A 783 19.99 35.97 3.68
C GLU A 783 20.54 34.59 3.27
N GLY A 784 21.80 34.30 3.59
CA GLY A 784 22.49 33.08 3.17
C GLY A 784 24.01 33.24 3.12
N PHE A 785 24.60 32.94 1.97
CA PHE A 785 26.04 32.96 1.72
C PHE A 785 26.38 33.62 0.40
N THR A 786 27.24 34.63 0.44
CA THR A 786 27.87 35.22 -0.75
C THR A 786 29.11 34.42 -1.10
N VAL A 787 29.21 33.96 -2.35
CA VAL A 787 30.39 33.27 -2.89
C VAL A 787 31.04 34.15 -3.95
N THR A 788 32.37 34.30 -3.87
CA THR A 788 33.18 34.97 -4.89
C THR A 788 34.22 34.00 -5.46
N ASP A 789 34.23 33.84 -6.78
CA ASP A 789 35.18 33.02 -7.54
C ASP A 789 35.74 33.86 -8.71
N GLY A 790 36.90 34.48 -8.49
CA GLY A 790 37.48 35.41 -9.47
C GLY A 790 36.62 36.66 -9.65
N ALA A 791 36.09 36.88 -10.85
CA ALA A 791 35.18 38.00 -11.15
C ALA A 791 33.70 37.66 -10.91
N ASP A 792 33.37 36.39 -10.73
CA ASP A 792 31.99 35.95 -10.51
C ASP A 792 31.62 36.10 -9.02
N THR A 793 30.44 36.62 -8.74
CA THR A 793 29.84 36.65 -7.40
C THR A 793 28.40 36.21 -7.48
N PHE A 794 27.99 35.30 -6.60
CA PHE A 794 26.63 34.77 -6.55
C PHE A 794 26.21 34.42 -5.11
N GLU A 795 24.91 34.36 -4.90
CA GLU A 795 24.30 34.12 -3.59
C GLU A 795 23.77 32.68 -3.50
N LEU A 796 23.96 32.08 -2.32
CA LEU A 796 23.35 30.81 -1.93
C LEU A 796 22.41 31.09 -0.77
N GLU A 797 21.11 30.89 -0.97
CA GLU A 797 20.09 31.11 0.05
C GLU A 797 20.34 30.29 1.32
N ASN A 798 20.02 30.86 2.49
CA ASN A 798 19.91 30.05 3.69
C ASN A 798 18.71 29.10 3.53
N ARG A 799 18.97 27.80 3.57
CA ARG A 799 17.93 26.76 3.53
C ARG A 799 17.90 25.93 4.80
N ASP A 800 18.56 26.39 5.85
CA ASP A 800 18.47 25.77 7.17
C ASP A 800 17.04 25.84 7.68
N PHE A 801 16.62 24.81 8.39
CA PHE A 801 15.25 24.74 8.91
C PHE A 801 15.17 24.03 10.25
N ASN A 802 14.22 24.50 11.05
CA ASN A 802 13.61 23.81 12.17
C ASN A 802 12.10 23.76 11.90
N ILE A 803 11.56 22.56 11.75
CA ILE A 803 10.14 22.31 11.58
C ILE A 803 9.64 21.64 12.84
N ARG A 804 8.50 22.11 13.36
CA ARG A 804 7.76 21.44 14.41
C ARG A 804 6.34 21.25 13.93
N SER A 805 5.76 20.07 14.18
CA SER A 805 4.36 19.84 13.90
C SER A 805 3.72 18.94 14.95
N PHE A 806 2.43 19.15 15.14
CA PHE A 806 1.59 18.27 15.94
C PHE A 806 0.34 17.95 15.14
N ARG A 807 0.20 16.67 14.84
CA ARG A 807 -0.94 16.15 14.09
C ARG A 807 -1.73 15.23 14.96
N SER A 808 -3.04 15.45 15.03
CA SER A 808 -3.92 14.52 15.73
C SER A 808 -5.19 14.26 14.94
N ASN A 809 -5.69 13.04 15.04
CA ASN A 809 -6.94 12.62 14.44
C ASN A 809 -7.78 11.87 15.48
N PHE A 810 -9.06 12.22 15.55
CA PHE A 810 -10.09 11.54 16.31
C PHE A 810 -11.10 11.01 15.31
N VAL A 811 -11.32 9.69 15.30
CA VAL A 811 -12.28 9.04 14.42
C VAL A 811 -13.25 8.21 15.24
N LEU A 812 -14.52 8.58 15.20
CA LEU A 812 -15.62 7.74 15.65
C LEU A 812 -16.24 7.06 14.42
N ARG A 813 -16.27 5.72 14.41
CA ARG A 813 -16.98 4.91 13.42
C ARG A 813 -18.13 4.18 14.10
N TRP A 814 -19.32 4.27 13.51
CA TRP A 814 -20.49 3.52 13.95
C TRP A 814 -21.20 2.86 12.76
N GLU A 815 -21.31 1.53 12.80
CA GLU A 815 -22.20 0.76 11.92
C GLU A 815 -23.56 0.59 12.63
N TRP A 816 -24.45 1.59 12.50
CA TRP A 816 -25.73 1.61 13.22
C TRP A 816 -26.75 0.61 12.67
N ARG A 817 -26.54 0.16 11.43
CA ARG A 817 -27.31 -0.86 10.73
C ARG A 817 -26.35 -1.59 9.81
N ARG A 818 -26.59 -2.88 9.56
CA ARG A 818 -25.80 -3.71 8.63
C ARG A 818 -25.52 -2.95 7.32
N GLY A 819 -24.23 -2.79 6.99
CA GLY A 819 -23.75 -2.10 5.80
C GLY A 819 -23.86 -0.56 5.80
N SER A 820 -24.50 0.05 6.80
CA SER A 820 -24.70 1.51 6.89
C SER A 820 -23.81 2.10 7.98
N THR A 821 -23.03 3.15 7.65
CA THR A 821 -21.95 3.64 8.54
C THR A 821 -21.95 5.14 8.73
N LEU A 822 -21.63 5.56 9.97
CA LEU A 822 -21.37 6.95 10.37
C LEU A 822 -19.89 7.10 10.66
N PHE A 823 -19.29 8.15 10.13
CA PHE A 823 -17.97 8.61 10.52
C PHE A 823 -18.08 10.03 11.03
N LEU A 824 -17.55 10.26 12.23
CA LEU A 824 -17.26 11.60 12.75
C LEU A 824 -15.74 11.70 12.92
N VAL A 825 -15.14 12.66 12.23
CA VAL A 825 -13.70 12.85 12.15
C VAL A 825 -13.38 14.26 12.63
N TRP A 826 -12.50 14.36 13.61
CA TRP A 826 -11.89 15.63 13.99
C TRP A 826 -10.39 15.52 13.84
N GLN A 827 -9.80 16.38 13.01
CA GLN A 827 -8.38 16.45 12.78
C GLN A 827 -7.85 17.83 13.17
N GLN A 828 -6.64 17.83 13.68
CA GLN A 828 -5.87 19.03 13.95
C GLN A 828 -4.49 18.90 13.30
N ASP A 829 -4.06 19.94 12.60
CA ASP A 829 -2.73 20.04 12.00
C ASP A 829 -2.09 21.35 12.46
N ARG A 830 -1.12 21.25 13.37
CA ARG A 830 -0.32 22.36 13.86
C ARG A 830 1.06 22.27 13.25
N SER A 831 1.60 23.42 12.82
CA SER A 831 2.97 23.48 12.36
C SER A 831 3.61 24.84 12.61
N SER A 832 4.92 24.82 12.77
CA SER A 832 5.76 26.03 12.78
C SER A 832 7.04 25.75 12.02
N PHE A 833 7.56 26.78 11.37
CA PHE A 833 8.81 26.76 10.64
C PHE A 833 9.69 27.91 11.13
N GLU A 834 10.94 27.61 11.41
CA GLU A 834 11.96 28.60 11.76
C GLU A 834 13.20 28.35 10.88
N GLU A 835 13.79 29.40 10.32
CA GLU A 835 15.02 29.34 9.51
C GLU A 835 16.29 29.22 10.38
N GLN A 836 16.26 28.26 11.29
CA GLN A 836 17.36 27.91 12.18
C GLN A 836 17.86 26.51 11.82
N GLY A 837 19.04 26.11 12.30
CA GLY A 837 19.64 24.80 12.01
C GLY A 837 19.97 24.02 13.28
N ASP A 838 19.27 24.30 14.38
CA ASP A 838 19.57 23.74 15.70
C ASP A 838 19.08 22.29 15.79
N PHE A 839 19.85 21.42 16.44
CA PHE A 839 19.47 20.02 16.60
C PHE A 839 18.17 19.88 17.39
N VAL A 840 17.30 18.99 16.95
CA VAL A 840 16.08 18.69 17.70
C VAL A 840 16.42 17.89 18.96
N THR A 841 15.69 18.17 20.03
CA THR A 841 15.81 17.46 21.31
C THR A 841 14.46 16.83 21.67
N PRO A 842 14.38 15.91 22.65
CA PRO A 842 13.10 15.45 23.17
C PRO A 842 12.17 16.58 23.64
N GLY A 843 12.71 17.73 24.08
CA GLY A 843 11.93 18.92 24.42
C GLY A 843 11.17 19.51 23.22
N SER A 844 11.73 19.40 22.01
CA SER A 844 11.15 19.94 20.78
C SER A 844 9.81 19.28 20.40
N LEU A 845 9.53 18.07 20.90
CA LEU A 845 8.23 17.40 20.74
C LEU A 845 7.12 18.11 21.54
N PHE A 846 7.43 18.66 22.72
CA PHE A 846 6.45 19.37 23.53
C PHE A 846 6.19 20.77 22.99
N ASP A 847 7.22 21.41 22.43
CA ASP A 847 7.09 22.71 21.79
C ASP A 847 6.11 22.67 20.61
N SER A 848 6.03 21.53 19.89
CA SER A 848 5.11 21.38 18.74
C SER A 848 3.64 21.47 19.14
N LEU A 849 3.31 21.22 20.42
CA LEU A 849 1.95 21.39 20.96
C LEU A 849 1.53 22.86 21.01
N SER A 850 2.48 23.80 21.06
CA SER A 850 2.18 25.24 21.14
C SER A 850 2.03 25.93 19.78
N ALA A 851 2.35 25.23 18.69
CA ALA A 851 2.24 25.76 17.34
C ALA A 851 0.78 26.09 16.98
N ARG A 852 0.60 27.12 16.15
CA ARG A 852 -0.71 27.41 15.55
C ARG A 852 -1.08 26.31 14.56
N GLY A 853 -2.37 26.07 14.39
CA GLY A 853 -2.83 25.02 13.50
C GLY A 853 -4.30 25.09 13.17
N ASP A 854 -4.62 24.40 12.10
CA ASP A 854 -5.96 24.32 11.55
C ASP A 854 -6.74 23.21 12.23
N ASN A 855 -8.05 23.36 12.28
CA ASN A 855 -8.96 22.32 12.75
C ASN A 855 -9.88 21.93 11.60
N PHE A 856 -10.07 20.63 11.44
CA PHE A 856 -10.93 20.05 10.43
C PHE A 856 -11.95 19.14 11.12
N LEU A 857 -13.22 19.35 10.83
CA LEU A 857 -14.31 18.51 11.30
C LEU A 857 -15.03 17.95 10.08
N ALA A 858 -15.23 16.63 10.03
CA ALA A 858 -16.00 15.99 8.98
C ALA A 858 -17.03 15.01 9.56
N LEU A 859 -18.20 14.99 8.95
CA LEU A 859 -19.27 14.05 9.20
C LEU A 859 -19.65 13.36 7.89
N LYS A 860 -19.66 12.04 7.89
CA LYS A 860 -20.10 11.21 6.76
C LYS A 860 -21.12 10.19 7.21
N VAL A 861 -22.17 10.04 6.42
CA VAL A 861 -23.26 9.09 6.64
C VAL A 861 -23.48 8.33 5.33
N SER A 862 -23.39 7.00 5.38
CA SER A 862 -23.71 6.11 4.25
C SER A 862 -24.84 5.14 4.63
N TYR A 863 -25.75 4.90 3.70
CA TYR A 863 -26.91 4.06 3.95
C TYR A 863 -26.96 2.92 2.92
N TRP A 864 -26.90 1.68 3.38
CA TRP A 864 -26.90 0.50 2.51
C TRP A 864 -28.33 0.05 2.21
N LEU A 865 -28.65 -0.05 0.92
CA LEU A 865 -29.94 -0.49 0.40
C LEU A 865 -29.74 -1.75 -0.47
N PRO A 866 -30.13 -2.94 0.03
CA PRO A 866 -30.26 -4.09 -0.84
C PRO A 866 -31.51 -3.91 -1.71
N VAL A 867 -31.33 -3.97 -3.02
CA VAL A 867 -32.41 -3.95 -4.02
C VAL A 867 -32.50 -5.38 -4.56
N ASN A 868 -33.40 -6.16 -3.97
CA ASN A 868 -33.77 -7.49 -4.46
C ASN A 868 -35.09 -7.42 -5.22
#